data_AF-A0AA88V403-F1
#
_entry.id   AF-A0AA88V403-F1
#
_cell.length_a   1.000
_cell.length_b   1.000
_cell.length_c   1.000
_cell.angle_alpha   90.00
_cell.angle_beta   90.00
_cell.angle_gamma   90.00
#
_symmetry.space_group_name_H-M   'P 1'
#
loop_
_entity.id
_entity.type
_entity.pdbx_description
1 polymer ?
#
loop_
_entity_poly.entity_id
_entity_poly.type
_entity_poly.pdbx_seq_one_letter_code
_entity_poly.pdbx_strand_id
1 'polypeptide(L)'
;MVSPKQLLTTIESTLLGPTPPSPSQQVVLIHALRSSLSTFQSLLSYPPPNPSDRAQVQSKEVRLPDSGSISLDNQDVHIVLKLSDDLHLNEIDCVRLLVSANQEWGLLGREPSEVLRLAAGLWYTGRRDQLTGLYTLLRAVVLDQGLEADLVADIQKYLEDLINAGLRQRLITLIKELKREEPAGLGGPNSEQYILDSKGALVERRAVVLRERLILGHCLVLSVLVVRTRPKDVKDLFSALKDSALELNGSTDIVKNQITYSLLFSVVIALISDALSAVPDKVSVLSPDASFRHEFQETVMASGNDSIIEGFVDCARLAWAIHLMMIHDEIDARETSSSSSNDMRYIYTCLEVNFSNNVFQFLLDKILRTAAYQNDDEDMIYMYNAYLHKLITCFLSHPLARDKVKETKEKAMTALSPYRMAGSRDYLLDGTGHSQQVSHTSPQTFISLLEFVSDIYQKEPELLSGNDVLWTFVNFAGEDHTNFQTLVAFLEMLSTLASGEEGASKVYRLLEGKTFRSIGWRTLFDCLSIYEEKFKRSLQSAGAILPEFQEGDAKALVAYLNVLQKVVENGNPVERKNWFPDIESLFKLLSYENVPPYLKGALRNAISSFIQVSPNLKDTVWSYLENMICQWLLGLMLGIARNQCLP
;
A
#
# COMPACT_ATOMS: atom_id res chain seq x y z
N MET A 1 31.49 -0.76 25.70
CA MET A 1 30.28 -0.46 24.88
C MET A 1 29.41 -1.71 24.88
N VAL A 2 28.09 -1.56 24.90
CA VAL A 2 27.17 -2.71 24.77
C VAL A 2 27.23 -3.21 23.33
N SER A 3 27.35 -4.52 23.10
CA SER A 3 27.37 -5.04 21.73
C SER A 3 25.99 -4.91 21.07
N PRO A 4 25.90 -4.74 19.74
CA PRO A 4 24.61 -4.64 19.04
C PRO A 4 23.63 -5.77 19.36
N LYS A 5 24.14 -7.01 19.44
CA LYS A 5 23.39 -8.21 19.80
C LYS A 5 22.82 -8.13 21.22
N GLN A 6 23.62 -7.68 22.19
CA GLN A 6 23.17 -7.51 23.58
C GLN A 6 22.13 -6.39 23.69
N LEU A 7 22.32 -5.29 22.97
CA LEU A 7 21.38 -4.17 22.94
C LEU A 7 20.04 -4.61 22.37
N LEU A 8 20.04 -5.27 21.20
CA LEU A 8 18.81 -5.78 20.59
C LEU A 8 18.10 -6.75 21.52
N THR A 9 18.81 -7.72 22.10
CA THR A 9 18.23 -8.67 23.07
C THR A 9 17.58 -7.96 24.25
N THR A 10 18.20 -6.89 24.75
CA THR A 10 17.65 -6.07 25.84
C THR A 10 16.38 -5.34 25.42
N ILE A 11 16.36 -4.77 24.20
CA ILE A 11 15.20 -4.09 23.62
C ILE A 11 14.04 -5.09 23.44
N GLU A 12 14.28 -6.22 22.77
CA GLU A 12 13.26 -7.22 22.47
C GLU A 12 12.67 -7.84 23.74
N SER A 13 13.52 -8.22 24.71
CA SER A 13 13.05 -8.80 25.97
C SER A 13 12.22 -7.85 26.84
N THR A 14 12.39 -6.53 26.65
CA THR A 14 11.65 -5.50 27.40
C THR A 14 10.39 -5.07 26.66
N LEU A 15 10.44 -4.92 25.33
CA LEU A 15 9.35 -4.31 24.54
C LEU A 15 8.45 -5.33 23.85
N LEU A 16 8.96 -6.52 23.53
CA LEU A 16 8.20 -7.56 22.82
C LEU A 16 7.84 -8.76 23.73
N GLY A 17 8.12 -8.64 25.02
CA GLY A 17 7.81 -9.68 26.00
C GLY A 17 6.29 -9.91 26.16
N PRO A 18 5.84 -11.13 26.47
CA PRO A 18 4.42 -11.43 26.66
C PRO A 18 3.83 -10.79 27.93
N THR A 19 4.68 -10.29 28.82
CA THR A 19 4.31 -9.65 30.07
C THR A 19 4.86 -8.23 30.11
N PRO A 20 4.18 -7.28 30.80
CA PRO A 20 4.70 -5.94 31.00
C PRO A 20 6.12 -5.95 31.59
N PRO A 21 7.00 -5.04 31.16
CA PRO A 21 8.38 -5.03 31.60
C PRO A 21 8.48 -4.69 33.09
N SER A 22 9.22 -5.50 33.85
CA SER A 22 9.52 -5.21 35.26
C SER A 22 10.33 -3.92 35.41
N PRO A 23 10.23 -3.20 36.55
CA PRO A 23 11.02 -1.98 36.78
C PRO A 23 12.53 -2.18 36.59
N SER A 24 13.06 -3.36 36.95
CA SER A 24 14.45 -3.72 36.71
C SER A 24 14.81 -3.80 35.22
N GLN A 25 13.93 -4.37 34.39
CA GLN A 25 14.15 -4.45 32.95
C GLN A 25 14.11 -3.05 32.31
N GLN A 26 13.20 -2.19 32.76
CA GLN A 26 13.12 -0.80 32.31
C GLN A 26 14.43 -0.04 32.61
N VAL A 27 14.96 -0.14 33.82
CA VAL A 27 16.24 0.51 34.19
C VAL A 27 17.40 0.00 33.33
N VAL A 28 17.46 -1.33 33.10
CA VAL A 28 18.50 -1.93 32.25
C VAL A 28 18.39 -1.44 30.81
N LEU A 29 17.17 -1.35 30.26
CA LEU A 29 16.91 -0.82 28.92
C LEU A 29 17.40 0.63 28.82
N ILE A 30 16.96 1.53 29.70
CA ILE A 30 17.34 2.95 29.66
C ILE A 30 18.86 3.13 29.80
N HIS A 31 19.51 2.34 30.67
CA HIS A 31 20.96 2.35 30.80
C HIS A 31 21.67 1.88 29.51
N ALA A 32 21.17 0.81 28.88
CA ALA A 32 21.70 0.31 27.62
C ALA A 32 21.54 1.36 26.50
N LEU A 33 20.37 1.98 26.37
CA LEU A 33 20.10 3.04 25.39
C LEU A 33 21.05 4.23 25.56
N ARG A 34 21.21 4.75 26.79
CA ARG A 34 22.16 5.84 27.07
C ARG A 34 23.59 5.48 26.71
N SER A 35 24.00 4.24 26.97
CA SER A 35 25.33 3.73 26.65
C SER A 35 25.57 3.56 25.14
N SER A 36 24.50 3.44 24.35
CA SER A 36 24.51 3.24 22.90
C SER A 36 24.17 4.50 22.11
N LEU A 37 24.02 5.65 22.77
CA LEU A 37 23.65 6.92 22.13
C LEU A 37 24.58 7.29 20.98
N SER A 38 25.90 7.24 21.19
CA SER A 38 26.88 7.57 20.16
C SER A 38 26.81 6.61 18.97
N THR A 39 26.56 5.33 19.21
CA THR A 39 26.41 4.30 18.18
C THR A 39 25.21 4.59 17.26
N PHE A 40 24.08 5.03 17.82
CA PHE A 40 22.93 5.43 17.00
C PHE A 40 23.09 6.81 16.34
N GLN A 41 23.80 7.75 16.96
CA GLN A 41 24.11 9.04 16.32
C GLN A 41 25.01 8.85 15.09
N SER A 42 26.03 8.00 15.19
CA SER A 42 26.91 7.63 14.08
C SER A 42 26.45 6.36 13.38
N LEU A 43 25.13 6.14 13.25
CA LEU A 43 24.54 4.89 12.76
C LEU A 43 25.26 4.35 11.52
N LEU A 44 25.74 3.10 11.61
CA LEU A 44 26.49 2.41 10.57
C LEU A 44 27.67 3.22 9.98
N SER A 45 28.29 4.10 10.78
CA SER A 45 29.51 4.81 10.42
C SER A 45 30.69 4.08 11.04
N TYR A 46 31.57 3.58 10.19
CA TYR A 46 32.69 2.75 10.61
C TYR A 46 34.00 3.32 10.05
N PRO A 47 35.13 3.16 10.77
CA PRO A 47 36.42 3.65 10.29
C PRO A 47 36.84 2.93 9.00
N PRO A 48 37.32 3.66 7.99
CA PRO A 48 37.83 3.05 6.75
C PRO A 48 39.22 2.42 6.97
N PRO A 49 39.75 1.69 5.96
CA PRO A 49 41.10 1.14 5.99
C PRO A 49 42.16 2.22 6.27
N ASN A 50 43.13 1.89 7.12
CA ASN A 50 44.16 2.82 7.58
C ASN A 50 45.55 2.22 7.33
N PRO A 51 46.47 2.91 6.60
CA PRO A 51 47.80 2.38 6.31
C PRO A 51 48.61 1.96 7.54
N SER A 52 48.45 2.65 8.67
CA SER A 52 49.16 2.33 9.91
C SER A 52 48.65 1.03 10.54
N ASP A 53 47.34 0.85 10.61
CA ASP A 53 46.71 -0.38 11.10
C ASP A 53 46.96 -1.56 10.16
N ARG A 54 46.97 -1.30 8.85
CA ARG A 54 47.35 -2.30 7.83
C ARG A 54 48.78 -2.80 8.01
N ALA A 55 49.73 -1.90 8.27
CA ALA A 55 51.11 -2.27 8.56
C ALA A 55 51.22 -3.08 9.85
N GLN A 56 50.40 -2.76 10.85
CA GLN A 56 50.33 -3.52 12.10
C GLN A 56 49.84 -4.96 11.86
N VAL A 57 48.77 -5.15 11.08
CA VAL A 57 48.28 -6.50 10.71
C VAL A 57 49.35 -7.26 9.93
N GLN A 58 50.03 -6.62 8.97
CA GLN A 58 51.12 -7.24 8.21
C GLN A 58 52.32 -7.65 9.09
N SER A 59 52.55 -6.92 10.18
CA SER A 59 53.58 -7.26 11.17
C SER A 59 53.22 -8.47 12.05
N LYS A 60 51.99 -8.99 11.93
CA LYS A 60 51.43 -10.14 12.68
C LYS A 60 51.22 -9.92 14.17
N GLU A 61 51.53 -8.74 14.70
CA GLU A 61 51.29 -8.40 16.10
C GLU A 61 50.34 -7.19 16.18
N VAL A 62 49.08 -7.45 16.51
CA VAL A 62 48.01 -6.45 16.52
C VAL A 62 47.61 -6.11 17.94
N ARG A 63 47.51 -4.82 18.26
CA ARG A 63 47.00 -4.34 19.55
C ARG A 63 45.54 -3.93 19.38
N LEU A 64 44.64 -4.63 20.06
CA LEU A 64 43.23 -4.23 20.08
C LEU A 64 42.99 -3.16 21.16
N PRO A 65 42.01 -2.25 20.98
CA PRO A 65 41.70 -1.22 21.97
C PRO A 65 41.24 -1.75 23.33
N ASP A 66 40.59 -2.91 23.35
CA ASP A 66 39.96 -3.48 24.56
C ASP A 66 40.66 -4.77 25.06
N SER A 67 41.78 -5.17 24.45
CA SER A 67 42.53 -6.38 24.85
C SER A 67 44.04 -6.24 24.62
N GLY A 68 44.83 -7.22 25.09
CA GLY A 68 46.28 -7.27 24.85
C GLY A 68 46.66 -7.47 23.37
N SER A 69 47.97 -7.55 23.08
CA SER A 69 48.43 -7.88 21.73
C SER A 69 48.05 -9.31 21.33
N ILE A 70 47.60 -9.46 20.09
CA ILE A 70 47.24 -10.74 19.48
C ILE A 70 48.25 -11.03 18.37
N SER A 71 48.74 -12.27 18.35
CA SER A 71 49.58 -12.77 17.26
C SER A 71 48.71 -13.42 16.20
N LEU A 72 48.91 -13.04 14.94
CA LEU A 72 48.20 -13.57 13.77
C LEU A 72 49.12 -14.50 12.97
N ASP A 73 48.58 -15.58 12.44
CA ASP A 73 49.31 -16.38 11.45
C ASP A 73 49.23 -15.77 10.03
N ASN A 74 49.86 -16.40 9.05
CA ASN A 74 49.83 -15.89 7.67
C ASN A 74 48.41 -15.90 7.07
N GLN A 75 47.61 -16.91 7.42
CA GLN A 75 46.26 -17.07 6.88
C GLN A 75 45.32 -16.03 7.46
N ASP A 76 45.40 -15.78 8.78
CA ASP A 76 44.66 -14.72 9.47
C ASP A 76 44.95 -13.36 8.86
N VAL A 77 46.23 -13.05 8.59
CA VAL A 77 46.62 -11.80 7.92
C VAL A 77 45.96 -11.68 6.54
N HIS A 78 45.97 -12.75 5.73
CA HIS A 78 45.31 -12.74 4.42
C HIS A 78 43.80 -12.53 4.51
N ILE A 79 43.13 -13.20 5.47
CA ILE A 79 41.69 -13.06 5.69
C ILE A 79 41.35 -11.63 6.11
N VAL A 80 42.08 -11.07 7.08
CA VAL A 80 41.85 -9.71 7.60
C VAL A 80 42.02 -8.66 6.51
N LEU A 81 43.08 -8.74 5.70
CA LEU A 81 43.29 -7.80 4.60
C LEU A 81 42.20 -7.93 3.54
N LYS A 82 41.77 -9.15 3.21
CA LYS A 82 40.67 -9.37 2.27
C LYS A 82 39.33 -8.85 2.83
N LEU A 83 39.03 -9.05 4.12
CA LEU A 83 37.85 -8.45 4.76
C LEU A 83 37.88 -6.93 4.70
N SER A 84 39.03 -6.33 5.00
CA SER A 84 39.21 -4.88 4.97
C SER A 84 38.92 -4.32 3.58
N ASP A 85 39.43 -4.99 2.55
CA ASP A 85 39.22 -4.58 1.16
C ASP A 85 37.76 -4.82 0.72
N ASP A 86 37.15 -5.95 1.07
CA ASP A 86 35.77 -6.32 0.67
C ASP A 86 34.68 -5.50 1.38
N LEU A 87 34.92 -5.11 2.64
CA LEU A 87 33.97 -4.36 3.47
C LEU A 87 34.29 -2.87 3.55
N HIS A 88 35.44 -2.43 3.02
CA HIS A 88 36.01 -1.10 3.25
C HIS A 88 36.03 -0.74 4.75
N LEU A 89 36.53 -1.66 5.56
CA LEU A 89 36.55 -1.58 7.02
C LEU A 89 37.99 -1.53 7.51
N ASN A 90 38.22 -0.77 8.58
CA ASN A 90 39.52 -0.72 9.25
C ASN A 90 40.04 -2.12 9.62
N GLU A 91 41.34 -2.31 9.46
CA GLU A 91 42.01 -3.59 9.68
C GLU A 91 41.88 -4.10 11.14
N ILE A 92 41.88 -3.22 12.14
CA ILE A 92 41.71 -3.60 13.55
C ILE A 92 40.30 -4.15 13.83
N ASP A 93 39.28 -3.55 13.21
CA ASP A 93 37.90 -4.03 13.32
C ASP A 93 37.72 -5.36 12.58
N CYS A 94 38.43 -5.56 11.46
CA CYS A 94 38.48 -6.85 10.77
C CYS A 94 39.12 -7.95 11.64
N VAL A 95 40.18 -7.63 12.40
CA VAL A 95 40.76 -8.57 13.39
C VAL A 95 39.75 -8.91 14.48
N ARG A 96 38.98 -7.93 15.00
CA ARG A 96 37.92 -8.19 15.98
C ARG A 96 36.83 -9.12 15.44
N LEU A 97 36.44 -8.95 14.18
CA LEU A 97 35.48 -9.83 13.51
C LEU A 97 36.03 -11.25 13.39
N LEU A 98 37.30 -11.42 13.02
CA LEU A 98 37.95 -12.73 12.93
C LEU A 98 38.02 -13.42 14.31
N VAL A 99 38.39 -12.69 15.35
CA VAL A 99 38.39 -13.20 16.73
C VAL A 99 36.99 -13.62 17.15
N SER A 100 35.97 -12.82 16.84
CA SER A 100 34.56 -13.12 17.15
C SER A 100 34.08 -14.35 16.40
N ALA A 101 34.43 -14.49 15.12
CA ALA A 101 34.14 -15.68 14.31
C ALA A 101 34.75 -16.94 14.92
N ASN A 102 35.99 -16.84 15.43
CA ASN A 102 36.63 -17.96 16.10
C ASN A 102 35.97 -18.34 17.43
N GLN A 103 35.57 -17.34 18.22
CA GLN A 103 34.88 -17.56 19.50
C GLN A 103 33.49 -18.18 19.32
N GLU A 104 32.71 -17.74 18.32
CA GLU A 104 31.35 -18.23 18.13
C GLU A 104 31.27 -19.60 17.45
N TRP A 105 32.20 -19.92 16.54
CA TRP A 105 32.02 -21.08 15.63
C TRP A 105 33.15 -22.11 15.62
N GLY A 106 34.30 -21.81 16.21
CA GLY A 106 35.50 -22.64 16.13
C GLY A 106 36.02 -22.79 14.68
N LEU A 107 37.20 -22.24 14.39
CA LEU A 107 37.75 -22.26 13.03
C LEU A 107 38.56 -23.51 12.69
N LEU A 108 38.77 -24.41 13.66
CA LEU A 108 39.58 -25.62 13.48
C LEU A 108 39.05 -26.51 12.34
N GLY A 109 39.87 -26.69 11.31
CA GLY A 109 39.56 -27.53 10.15
C GLY A 109 38.68 -26.86 9.08
N ARG A 110 38.38 -25.56 9.20
CA ARG A 110 37.62 -24.82 8.18
C ARG A 110 38.53 -24.24 7.11
N GLU A 111 38.01 -24.18 5.88
CA GLU A 111 38.69 -23.55 4.77
C GLU A 111 38.77 -22.01 4.97
N PRO A 112 39.86 -21.34 4.53
CA PRO A 112 40.02 -19.89 4.70
C PRO A 112 38.85 -19.06 4.16
N SER A 113 38.23 -19.53 3.06
CA SER A 113 37.06 -18.89 2.44
C SER A 113 35.81 -18.96 3.30
N GLU A 114 35.61 -20.05 4.06
CA GLU A 114 34.49 -20.17 5.00
C GLU A 114 34.68 -19.25 6.20
N VAL A 115 35.90 -19.16 6.72
CA VAL A 115 36.25 -18.23 7.81
C VAL A 115 35.98 -16.78 7.40
N LEU A 116 36.41 -16.42 6.19
CA LEU A 116 36.15 -15.10 5.60
C LEU A 116 34.65 -14.80 5.52
N ARG A 117 33.86 -15.73 4.95
CA ARG A 117 32.40 -15.58 4.79
C ARG A 117 31.67 -15.48 6.12
N LEU A 118 32.15 -16.20 7.14
CA LEU A 118 31.61 -16.15 8.48
C LEU A 118 31.89 -14.81 9.16
N ALA A 119 33.13 -14.31 9.09
CA ALA A 119 33.49 -13.01 9.65
C ALA A 119 32.70 -11.87 8.99
N ALA A 120 32.55 -11.90 7.66
CA ALA A 120 31.67 -10.97 6.94
C ALA A 120 30.19 -11.14 7.34
N GLY A 121 29.75 -12.37 7.59
CA GLY A 121 28.43 -12.69 8.13
C GLY A 121 28.12 -12.03 9.47
N LEU A 122 29.06 -12.10 10.41
CA LEU A 122 28.95 -11.47 11.73
C LEU A 122 28.88 -9.94 11.62
N TRP A 123 29.63 -9.36 10.68
CA TRP A 123 29.57 -7.93 10.39
C TRP A 123 28.16 -7.49 9.99
N TYR A 124 27.58 -8.14 8.98
CA TYR A 124 26.22 -7.83 8.55
C TYR A 124 25.17 -8.15 9.61
N THR A 125 25.37 -9.19 10.41
CA THR A 125 24.49 -9.51 11.54
C THR A 125 24.49 -8.38 12.56
N GLY A 126 25.67 -7.89 12.97
CA GLY A 126 25.78 -6.79 13.92
C GLY A 126 25.13 -5.49 13.42
N ARG A 127 25.31 -5.16 12.13
CA ARG A 127 24.63 -4.02 11.48
C ARG A 127 23.11 -4.16 11.53
N ARG A 128 22.61 -5.33 11.13
CA ARG A 128 21.17 -5.65 11.16
C ARG A 128 20.61 -5.58 12.58
N ASP A 129 21.34 -6.03 13.59
CA ASP A 129 20.90 -5.98 14.98
C ASP A 129 20.73 -4.53 15.45
N GLN A 130 21.65 -3.62 15.07
CA GLN A 130 21.50 -2.18 15.35
C GLN A 130 20.26 -1.59 14.67
N LEU A 131 20.05 -1.89 13.39
CA LEU A 131 18.89 -1.40 12.63
C LEU A 131 17.57 -1.92 13.20
N THR A 132 17.52 -3.20 13.54
CA THR A 132 16.34 -3.84 14.14
C THR A 132 16.05 -3.27 15.53
N GLY A 133 17.09 -2.97 16.31
CA GLY A 133 16.94 -2.29 17.59
C GLY A 133 16.33 -0.90 17.44
N LEU A 134 16.81 -0.11 16.48
CA LEU A 134 16.24 1.21 16.18
C LEU A 134 14.79 1.11 15.70
N TYR A 135 14.50 0.20 14.77
CA TYR A 135 13.15 -0.05 14.27
C TYR A 135 12.20 -0.41 15.42
N THR A 136 12.62 -1.30 16.33
CA THR A 136 11.79 -1.75 17.47
C THR A 136 11.50 -0.60 18.43
N LEU A 137 12.47 0.29 18.69
CA LEU A 137 12.27 1.48 19.52
C LEU A 137 11.28 2.45 18.88
N LEU A 138 11.43 2.73 17.58
CA LEU A 138 10.50 3.58 16.83
C LEU A 138 9.09 2.99 16.83
N ARG A 139 8.98 1.68 16.62
CA ARG A 139 7.73 0.92 16.62
C ARG A 139 7.00 1.05 17.97
N ALA A 140 7.72 0.92 19.09
CA ALA A 140 7.16 1.00 20.43
C ALA A 140 6.58 2.39 20.80
N VAL A 141 7.04 3.46 20.15
CA VAL A 141 6.54 4.82 20.35
C VAL A 141 5.38 5.15 19.42
N VAL A 142 5.43 4.67 18.18
CA VAL A 142 4.45 5.03 17.14
C VAL A 142 3.22 4.13 17.19
N LEU A 143 3.40 2.85 17.49
CA LEU A 143 2.30 1.88 17.57
C LEU A 143 1.89 1.74 19.04
N ASP A 144 0.60 1.85 19.33
CA ASP A 144 0.08 1.59 20.67
C ASP A 144 0.18 0.09 20.97
N GLN A 145 1.27 -0.30 21.62
CA GLN A 145 1.58 -1.68 22.00
C GLN A 145 1.11 -2.04 23.42
N GLY A 146 0.34 -1.16 24.08
CA GLY A 146 -0.08 -1.37 25.47
C GLY A 146 1.06 -1.31 26.48
N LEU A 147 2.15 -0.60 26.16
CA LEU A 147 3.27 -0.34 27.06
C LEU A 147 2.93 0.75 28.09
N GLU A 148 3.63 0.75 29.22
CA GLU A 148 3.46 1.78 30.25
C GLU A 148 3.83 3.18 29.71
N ALA A 149 2.98 4.18 29.96
CA ALA A 149 3.12 5.52 29.40
C ALA A 149 4.45 6.20 29.75
N ASP A 150 4.96 6.01 30.98
CA ASP A 150 6.23 6.57 31.42
C ASP A 150 7.42 5.99 30.64
N LEU A 151 7.40 4.67 30.38
CA LEU A 151 8.41 3.99 29.58
C LEU A 151 8.39 4.49 28.13
N VAL A 152 7.18 4.60 27.54
CA VAL A 152 7.02 5.14 26.18
C VAL A 152 7.54 6.57 26.09
N ALA A 153 7.26 7.41 27.10
CA ALA A 153 7.74 8.79 27.15
C ALA A 153 9.27 8.87 27.23
N ASP A 154 9.92 8.01 28.03
CA ASP A 154 11.39 7.94 28.12
C ASP A 154 12.03 7.51 26.79
N ILE A 155 11.46 6.50 26.11
CA ILE A 155 11.93 6.04 24.79
C ILE A 155 11.69 7.13 23.73
N GLN A 156 10.52 7.76 23.75
CA GLN A 156 10.18 8.85 22.85
C GLN A 156 11.18 9.98 22.99
N LYS A 157 11.47 10.44 24.21
CA LYS A 157 12.46 11.50 24.45
C LYS A 157 13.83 11.13 23.89
N TYR A 158 14.28 9.90 24.12
CA TYR A 158 15.54 9.40 23.57
C TYR A 158 15.57 9.44 22.03
N LEU A 159 14.48 9.03 21.37
CA LEU A 159 14.37 9.08 19.91
C LEU A 159 14.28 10.50 19.38
N GLU A 160 13.58 11.40 20.08
CA GLU A 160 13.51 12.82 19.74
C GLU A 160 14.90 13.45 19.78
N ASP A 161 15.71 13.17 20.81
CA ASP A 161 17.09 13.63 20.93
C ASP A 161 17.96 13.12 19.77
N LEU A 162 17.83 11.84 19.40
CA LEU A 162 18.54 11.25 18.25
C LEU A 162 18.14 11.90 16.91
N ILE A 163 16.84 12.08 16.68
CA ILE A 163 16.33 12.70 15.45
C ILE A 163 16.79 14.15 15.36
N ASN A 164 16.71 14.90 16.46
CA ASN A 164 17.18 16.28 16.52
C ASN A 164 18.70 16.40 16.32
N ALA A 165 19.47 15.39 16.73
CA ALA A 165 20.91 15.28 16.47
C ALA A 165 21.26 14.89 15.01
N GLY A 166 20.27 14.64 14.16
CA GLY A 166 20.47 14.37 12.72
C GLY A 166 20.32 12.93 12.28
N LEU A 167 19.75 12.04 13.13
CA LEU A 167 19.52 10.63 12.77
C LEU A 167 18.72 10.50 11.46
N ARG A 168 17.68 11.32 11.23
CA ARG A 168 16.87 11.25 10.00
C ARG A 168 17.70 11.50 8.75
N GLN A 169 18.55 12.53 8.76
CA GLN A 169 19.46 12.80 7.65
C GLN A 169 20.41 11.61 7.43
N ARG A 170 20.94 11.02 8.51
CA ARG A 170 21.80 9.83 8.42
C ARG A 170 21.06 8.65 7.79
N LEU A 171 19.81 8.39 8.16
CA LEU A 171 18.98 7.34 7.56
C LEU A 171 18.78 7.57 6.05
N ILE A 172 18.46 8.80 5.62
CA ILE A 172 18.31 9.14 4.19
C ILE A 172 19.62 8.92 3.43
N THR A 173 20.74 9.37 4.00
CA THR A 173 22.07 9.18 3.38
C THR A 173 22.43 7.70 3.30
N LEU A 174 22.13 6.91 4.34
CA LEU A 174 22.41 5.48 4.38
C LEU A 174 21.70 4.71 3.27
N ILE A 175 20.47 5.07 2.90
CA ILE A 175 19.77 4.43 1.77
C ILE A 175 20.60 4.55 0.48
N LYS A 176 21.27 5.69 0.26
CA LYS A 176 22.14 5.91 -0.91
C LYS A 176 23.52 5.27 -0.74
N GLU A 177 24.09 5.27 0.46
CA GLU A 177 25.38 4.62 0.75
C GLU A 177 25.28 3.10 0.55
N LEU A 178 24.28 2.46 1.15
CA LEU A 178 24.09 1.01 1.08
C LEU A 178 23.77 0.52 -0.34
N LYS A 179 23.10 1.35 -1.15
CA LYS A 179 22.90 1.06 -2.59
C LYS A 179 24.22 0.79 -3.31
N ARG A 180 25.32 1.45 -2.93
CA ARG A 180 26.63 1.25 -3.57
C ARG A 180 27.23 -0.13 -3.26
N GLU A 181 26.74 -0.81 -2.22
CA GLU A 181 27.19 -2.15 -1.84
C GLU A 181 26.48 -3.28 -2.64
N GLU A 182 25.43 -2.99 -3.42
CA GLU A 182 24.57 -4.01 -4.06
C GLU A 182 25.20 -4.93 -5.14
N PRO A 183 26.23 -4.55 -5.94
CA PRO A 183 26.72 -5.43 -6.99
C PRO A 183 27.63 -6.56 -6.46
N ALA A 184 28.50 -6.26 -5.47
CA ALA A 184 29.40 -7.24 -4.83
C ALA A 184 29.97 -6.74 -3.48
N GLY A 185 29.51 -5.60 -2.95
CA GLY A 185 30.18 -4.85 -1.88
C GLY A 185 31.05 -3.70 -2.38
N LEU A 186 31.86 -3.14 -1.47
CA LEU A 186 32.72 -1.97 -1.74
C LEU A 186 34.08 -2.35 -2.38
N GLY A 187 34.47 -3.62 -2.35
CA GLY A 187 35.76 -4.11 -2.88
C GLY A 187 35.78 -4.40 -4.39
N GLY A 188 34.70 -4.12 -5.11
CA GLY A 188 34.61 -4.30 -6.57
C GLY A 188 34.27 -5.73 -7.01
N PRO A 189 34.51 -6.10 -8.28
CA PRO A 189 34.03 -7.36 -8.87
C PRO A 189 34.67 -8.63 -8.29
N ASN A 190 35.74 -8.50 -7.51
CA ASN A 190 36.46 -9.63 -6.90
C ASN A 190 35.98 -9.94 -5.46
N SER A 191 35.04 -9.15 -4.92
CA SER A 191 34.52 -9.38 -3.58
C SER A 191 33.63 -10.61 -3.50
N GLU A 192 33.59 -11.25 -2.33
CA GLU A 192 32.74 -12.42 -2.12
C GLU A 192 31.25 -12.06 -2.29
N GLN A 193 30.58 -12.73 -3.23
CA GLN A 193 29.15 -12.55 -3.48
C GLN A 193 28.27 -13.16 -2.38
N TYR A 194 28.77 -14.19 -1.69
CA TYR A 194 28.05 -14.92 -0.67
C TYR A 194 28.75 -14.87 0.68
N ILE A 195 27.96 -14.79 1.75
CA ILE A 195 28.41 -14.79 3.15
C ILE A 195 27.69 -15.90 3.92
N LEU A 196 28.20 -16.25 5.11
CA LEU A 196 27.51 -17.18 6.01
C LEU A 196 26.74 -16.38 7.06
N ASP A 197 25.44 -16.61 7.20
CA ASP A 197 24.67 -15.94 8.25
C ASP A 197 25.01 -16.47 9.66
N SER A 198 24.41 -15.87 10.69
CA SER A 198 24.59 -16.29 12.09
C SER A 198 24.01 -17.68 12.43
N LYS A 199 23.45 -18.41 11.45
CA LYS A 199 23.04 -19.81 11.56
C LYS A 199 23.92 -20.74 10.71
N GLY A 200 24.92 -20.19 10.02
CA GLY A 200 25.82 -20.92 9.13
C GLY A 200 25.23 -21.21 7.75
N ALA A 201 24.13 -20.55 7.37
CA ALA A 201 23.54 -20.68 6.03
C ALA A 201 24.22 -19.73 5.04
N LEU A 202 24.48 -20.21 3.82
CA LEU A 202 25.04 -19.40 2.75
C LEU A 202 23.96 -18.48 2.17
N VAL A 203 24.20 -17.16 2.23
CA VAL A 203 23.27 -16.13 1.76
C VAL A 203 23.97 -15.17 0.81
N GLU A 204 23.22 -14.63 -0.16
CA GLU A 204 23.74 -13.63 -1.08
C GLU A 204 23.90 -12.28 -0.36
N ARG A 205 25.10 -11.70 -0.45
CA ARG A 205 25.43 -10.41 0.17
C ARG A 205 24.49 -9.29 -0.26
N ARG A 206 24.11 -9.26 -1.55
CA ARG A 206 23.14 -8.30 -2.09
C ARG A 206 21.79 -8.36 -1.36
N ALA A 207 21.28 -9.56 -1.11
CA ALA A 207 19.99 -9.74 -0.44
C ALA A 207 20.03 -9.21 1.01
N VAL A 208 21.17 -9.37 1.69
CA VAL A 208 21.38 -8.85 3.04
C VAL A 208 21.39 -7.32 3.05
N VAL A 209 22.12 -6.69 2.13
CA VAL A 209 22.15 -5.22 1.98
C VAL A 209 20.76 -4.66 1.62
N LEU A 210 20.02 -5.33 0.71
CA LEU A 210 18.65 -4.94 0.38
C LEU A 210 17.73 -4.99 1.60
N ARG A 211 17.87 -6.01 2.46
CA ARG A 211 17.09 -6.10 3.70
C ARG A 211 17.45 -4.99 4.68
N GLU A 212 18.72 -4.60 4.79
CA GLU A 212 19.12 -3.45 5.62
C GLU A 212 18.53 -2.14 5.07
N ARG A 213 18.57 -1.92 3.74
CA ARG A 213 17.93 -0.77 3.08
C ARG A 213 16.42 -0.72 3.37
N LEU A 214 15.75 -1.87 3.38
CA LEU A 214 14.33 -1.97 3.70
C LEU A 214 14.04 -1.57 5.16
N ILE A 215 14.80 -2.10 6.13
CA ILE A 215 14.64 -1.74 7.54
C ILE A 215 14.89 -0.23 7.74
N LEU A 216 15.87 0.36 7.03
CA LEU A 216 16.08 1.81 7.03
C LEU A 216 14.87 2.57 6.49
N GLY A 217 14.23 2.09 5.41
CA GLY A 217 12.99 2.63 4.89
C GLY A 217 11.87 2.65 5.94
N HIS A 218 11.68 1.54 6.66
CA HIS A 218 10.69 1.45 7.73
C HIS A 218 11.03 2.40 8.90
N CYS A 219 12.30 2.50 9.27
CA CYS A 219 12.76 3.47 10.27
C CYS A 219 12.45 4.91 9.85
N LEU A 220 12.61 5.25 8.57
CA LEU A 220 12.28 6.58 8.07
C LEU A 220 10.79 6.89 8.22
N VAL A 221 9.92 5.97 7.79
CA VAL A 221 8.46 6.10 7.92
C VAL A 221 8.07 6.40 9.37
N LEU A 222 8.58 5.61 10.32
CA LEU A 222 8.27 5.80 11.74
C LEU A 222 8.90 7.07 12.31
N SER A 223 10.12 7.44 11.87
CA SER A 223 10.80 8.66 12.35
C SER A 223 10.07 9.96 12.03
N VAL A 224 9.26 9.97 10.97
CA VAL A 224 8.41 11.11 10.57
C VAL A 224 7.26 11.33 11.57
N LEU A 225 6.83 10.26 12.24
CA LEU A 225 5.72 10.28 13.20
C LEU A 225 6.17 10.63 14.61
N VAL A 226 7.43 10.36 14.95
CA VAL A 226 8.01 10.76 16.25
C VAL A 226 8.28 12.26 16.29
N VAL A 227 8.96 12.83 15.28
CA VAL A 227 9.29 14.26 15.21
C VAL A 227 8.84 14.81 13.87
N ARG A 228 8.27 16.02 13.85
CA ARG A 228 7.89 16.72 12.60
C ARG A 228 9.07 16.80 11.63
N THR A 229 8.79 16.60 10.35
CA THR A 229 9.79 16.62 9.29
C THR A 229 10.16 18.05 8.94
N ARG A 230 11.46 18.36 8.85
CA ARG A 230 11.93 19.70 8.47
C ARG A 230 11.86 19.89 6.95
N PRO A 231 11.77 21.13 6.43
CA PRO A 231 11.76 21.41 4.99
C PRO A 231 12.87 20.71 4.20
N LYS A 232 14.09 20.70 4.76
CA LYS A 232 15.25 20.02 4.16
C LYS A 232 15.05 18.50 4.08
N ASP A 233 14.58 17.88 5.16
CA ASP A 233 14.37 16.44 5.23
C ASP A 233 13.33 15.98 4.19
N VAL A 234 12.24 16.76 4.00
CA VAL A 234 11.22 16.46 2.97
C VAL A 234 11.83 16.50 1.56
N LYS A 235 12.63 17.53 1.25
CA LYS A 235 13.32 17.65 -0.05
C LYS A 235 14.30 16.49 -0.28
N ASP A 236 15.05 16.10 0.75
CA ASP A 236 16.01 15.01 0.68
C ASP A 236 15.31 13.64 0.53
N LEU A 237 14.20 13.42 1.24
CA LEU A 237 13.34 12.24 1.07
C LEU A 237 12.75 12.17 -0.34
N PHE A 238 12.25 13.29 -0.87
CA PHE A 238 11.71 13.36 -2.22
C PHE A 238 12.79 13.10 -3.29
N SER A 239 14.01 13.63 -3.10
CA SER A 239 15.16 13.28 -3.96
C SER A 239 15.48 11.80 -3.88
N ALA A 240 15.53 11.21 -2.69
CA ALA A 240 15.79 9.78 -2.52
C ALA A 240 14.70 8.91 -3.16
N LEU A 241 13.43 9.33 -3.10
CA LEU A 241 12.32 8.67 -3.80
C LEU A 241 12.55 8.64 -5.30
N LYS A 242 12.90 9.77 -5.93
CA LYS A 242 13.20 9.83 -7.37
C LYS A 242 14.39 8.93 -7.75
N ASP A 243 15.44 8.95 -6.94
CA ASP A 243 16.63 8.11 -7.13
C ASP A 243 16.32 6.60 -7.00
N SER A 244 15.37 6.23 -6.13
CA SER A 244 14.92 4.85 -5.93
C SER A 244 13.95 4.40 -7.03
N ALA A 245 13.02 5.26 -7.45
CA ALA A 245 12.09 4.99 -8.54
C ALA A 245 12.82 4.73 -9.87
N LEU A 246 13.92 5.44 -10.11
CA LEU A 246 14.83 5.18 -11.25
C LEU A 246 15.35 3.73 -11.30
N GLU A 247 15.52 3.07 -10.15
CA GLU A 247 16.02 1.70 -10.08
C GLU A 247 14.99 0.66 -10.49
N LEU A 248 13.70 1.01 -10.47
CA LEU A 248 12.61 0.09 -10.75
C LEU A 248 12.42 -0.14 -12.25
N ASN A 249 13.01 0.70 -13.11
CA ASN A 249 12.87 0.56 -14.55
C ASN A 249 13.53 -0.75 -15.03
N GLY A 250 12.70 -1.76 -15.33
CA GLY A 250 13.12 -3.10 -15.73
C GLY A 250 13.40 -4.08 -14.58
N SER A 251 13.17 -3.70 -13.32
CA SER A 251 13.38 -4.56 -12.15
C SER A 251 12.07 -5.14 -11.62
N THR A 252 12.03 -6.46 -11.38
CA THR A 252 10.93 -7.14 -10.68
C THR A 252 11.26 -7.41 -9.20
N ASP A 253 12.29 -6.76 -8.67
CA ASP A 253 12.77 -6.98 -7.30
C ASP A 253 11.75 -6.43 -6.29
N ILE A 254 11.14 -7.35 -5.54
CA ILE A 254 10.07 -7.03 -4.57
C ILE A 254 10.60 -6.09 -3.49
N VAL A 255 11.83 -6.32 -3.01
CA VAL A 255 12.40 -5.52 -1.90
C VAL A 255 12.72 -4.10 -2.35
N LYS A 256 13.18 -3.91 -3.61
CA LYS A 256 13.39 -2.57 -4.17
C LYS A 256 12.09 -1.77 -4.28
N ASN A 257 11.00 -2.43 -4.63
CA ASN A 257 9.67 -1.81 -4.62
C ASN A 257 9.28 -1.39 -3.19
N GLN A 258 9.45 -2.26 -2.19
CA GLN A 258 9.14 -1.94 -0.78
C GLN A 258 9.98 -0.76 -0.23
N ILE A 259 11.27 -0.70 -0.58
CA ILE A 259 12.14 0.45 -0.24
C ILE A 259 11.59 1.75 -0.86
N THR A 260 11.17 1.68 -2.14
CA THR A 260 10.62 2.85 -2.84
C THR A 260 9.28 3.26 -2.25
N TYR A 261 8.42 2.32 -1.86
CA TYR A 261 7.16 2.58 -1.16
C TYR A 261 7.39 3.23 0.20
N SER A 262 8.37 2.74 0.98
CA SER A 262 8.74 3.34 2.26
C SER A 262 9.15 4.81 2.12
N LEU A 263 9.90 5.16 1.07
CA LEU A 263 10.26 6.55 0.76
C LEU A 263 9.05 7.38 0.33
N LEU A 264 8.19 6.84 -0.53
CA LEU A 264 6.96 7.52 -0.95
C LEU A 264 6.09 7.83 0.27
N PHE A 265 5.80 6.82 1.09
CA PHE A 265 4.96 6.99 2.26
C PHE A 265 5.62 7.87 3.31
N SER A 266 6.95 7.88 3.45
CA SER A 266 7.62 8.87 4.30
C SER A 266 7.32 10.32 3.89
N VAL A 267 7.30 10.60 2.57
CA VAL A 267 6.92 11.93 2.05
C VAL A 267 5.43 12.21 2.26
N VAL A 268 4.55 11.26 1.91
CA VAL A 268 3.09 11.40 2.08
C VAL A 268 2.73 11.64 3.55
N ILE A 269 3.26 10.82 4.44
CA ILE A 269 3.04 10.92 5.89
C ILE A 269 3.56 12.25 6.42
N ALA A 270 4.72 12.73 5.98
CA ALA A 270 5.26 14.01 6.44
C ALA A 270 4.32 15.18 6.10
N LEU A 271 3.80 15.22 4.88
CA LEU A 271 2.91 16.28 4.39
C LEU A 271 1.53 16.23 5.06
N ILE A 272 0.90 15.04 5.08
CA ILE A 272 -0.44 14.86 5.64
C ILE A 272 -0.44 15.03 7.16
N SER A 273 0.58 14.53 7.86
CA SER A 273 0.69 14.70 9.31
C SER A 273 0.84 16.17 9.68
N ASP A 274 1.65 16.93 8.94
CA ASP A 274 1.86 18.37 9.18
C ASP A 274 0.57 19.16 8.94
N ALA A 275 -0.13 18.88 7.84
CA ALA A 275 -1.41 19.52 7.50
C ALA A 275 -2.52 19.26 8.54
N LEU A 276 -2.61 18.03 9.06
CA LEU A 276 -3.65 17.66 10.02
C LEU A 276 -3.35 18.11 11.46
N SER A 277 -2.16 18.67 11.72
CA SER A 277 -1.67 18.89 13.09
C SER A 277 -1.85 17.65 13.99
N ALA A 278 -1.69 16.44 13.41
CA ALA A 278 -2.12 15.16 14.00
C ALA A 278 -1.44 14.76 15.34
N VAL A 279 -0.51 15.58 15.84
CA VAL A 279 0.12 15.42 17.14
C VAL A 279 -0.28 16.64 17.99
N PRO A 280 -1.10 16.47 19.03
CA PRO A 280 -1.38 17.51 20.01
C PRO A 280 -0.04 18.07 20.52
N ASP A 281 0.06 19.39 20.72
CA ASP A 281 1.25 20.11 21.20
C ASP A 281 2.43 20.27 20.21
N LYS A 282 2.39 19.71 18.98
CA LYS A 282 3.43 19.96 17.96
C LYS A 282 2.90 20.83 16.81
N VAL A 283 3.29 22.11 16.84
CA VAL A 283 2.99 23.13 15.81
C VAL A 283 3.46 22.64 14.43
N SER A 284 2.69 22.97 13.38
CA SER A 284 3.11 22.75 11.99
C SER A 284 4.46 23.43 11.72
N VAL A 285 5.33 22.72 11.00
CA VAL A 285 6.68 23.19 10.65
C VAL A 285 6.76 23.57 9.18
N LEU A 286 6.06 22.86 8.30
CA LEU A 286 6.11 23.08 6.85
C LEU A 286 5.14 24.16 6.39
N SER A 287 3.92 24.13 6.94
CA SER A 287 2.85 25.05 6.54
C SER A 287 3.20 26.54 6.61
N PRO A 288 3.87 27.06 7.66
CA PRO A 288 4.19 28.48 7.74
C PRO A 288 5.34 28.92 6.82
N ASP A 289 6.15 28.00 6.28
CA ASP A 289 7.35 28.34 5.50
C ASP A 289 7.03 28.58 4.01
N ALA A 290 6.75 29.83 3.65
CA ALA A 290 6.46 30.22 2.27
C ALA A 290 7.61 29.95 1.29
N SER A 291 8.87 30.01 1.74
CA SER A 291 10.03 29.72 0.89
C SER A 291 10.08 28.24 0.52
N PHE A 292 9.83 27.38 1.50
CA PHE A 292 9.69 25.95 1.27
C PHE A 292 8.53 25.65 0.31
N ARG A 293 7.35 26.26 0.49
CA ARG A 293 6.21 26.02 -0.41
C ARG A 293 6.53 26.34 -1.87
N HIS A 294 7.16 27.49 -2.11
CA HIS A 294 7.57 27.88 -3.46
C HIS A 294 8.60 26.91 -4.07
N GLU A 295 9.70 26.65 -3.35
CA GLU A 295 10.77 25.78 -3.85
C GLU A 295 10.31 24.32 -4.05
N PHE A 296 9.48 23.82 -3.14
CA PHE A 296 8.96 22.46 -3.23
C PHE A 296 7.92 22.33 -4.35
N GLN A 297 7.08 23.35 -4.56
CA GLN A 297 6.19 23.41 -5.72
C GLN A 297 6.98 23.30 -7.04
N GLU A 298 8.01 24.12 -7.23
CA GLU A 298 8.84 24.05 -8.44
C GLU A 298 9.47 22.67 -8.62
N THR A 299 9.94 22.07 -7.52
CA THR A 299 10.58 20.76 -7.52
C THR A 299 9.63 19.61 -7.89
N VAL A 300 8.38 19.65 -7.39
CA VAL A 300 7.36 18.61 -7.66
C VAL A 300 6.69 18.80 -9.02
N MET A 301 6.65 20.03 -9.54
CA MET A 301 6.11 20.32 -10.88
C MET A 301 7.14 20.12 -12.00
N ALA A 302 8.41 19.91 -11.68
CA ALA A 302 9.44 19.59 -12.67
C ALA A 302 9.18 18.23 -13.32
N SER A 303 8.73 18.24 -14.58
CA SER A 303 8.41 17.05 -15.36
C SER A 303 9.63 16.16 -15.61
N GLY A 304 9.51 14.86 -15.33
CA GLY A 304 10.48 13.84 -15.70
C GLY A 304 10.18 13.22 -17.08
N ASN A 305 11.21 12.61 -17.70
CA ASN A 305 11.06 11.88 -18.97
C ASN A 305 10.60 10.42 -18.77
N ASP A 306 10.72 9.87 -17.56
CA ASP A 306 10.42 8.46 -17.25
C ASP A 306 9.04 8.37 -16.58
N SER A 307 8.15 7.55 -17.15
CA SER A 307 6.77 7.41 -16.70
C SER A 307 6.61 6.73 -15.34
N ILE A 308 7.54 5.87 -14.93
CA ILE A 308 7.52 5.22 -13.62
C ILE A 308 7.86 6.27 -12.56
N ILE A 309 8.93 7.04 -12.78
CA ILE A 309 9.30 8.13 -11.85
C ILE A 309 8.18 9.14 -11.75
N GLU A 310 7.62 9.56 -12.89
CA GLU A 310 6.54 10.55 -12.91
C GLU A 310 5.33 10.05 -12.11
N GLY A 311 4.96 8.78 -12.20
CA GLY A 311 3.88 8.22 -11.38
C GLY A 311 4.13 8.27 -9.86
N PHE A 312 5.38 8.02 -9.40
CA PHE A 312 5.73 8.21 -7.99
C PHE A 312 5.72 9.70 -7.59
N VAL A 313 6.16 10.58 -8.48
CA VAL A 313 6.10 12.03 -8.28
C VAL A 313 4.65 12.53 -8.24
N ASP A 314 3.76 11.99 -9.06
CA ASP A 314 2.32 12.28 -9.06
C ASP A 314 1.69 11.95 -7.69
N CYS A 315 2.10 10.82 -7.08
CA CYS A 315 1.64 10.45 -5.73
C CYS A 315 2.08 11.48 -4.68
N ALA A 316 3.33 11.92 -4.73
CA ALA A 316 3.84 12.98 -3.86
C ALA A 316 3.14 14.33 -4.14
N ARG A 317 2.85 14.63 -5.42
CA ARG A 317 2.13 15.82 -5.86
C ARG A 317 0.68 15.82 -5.38
N LEU A 318 0.03 14.66 -5.31
CA LEU A 318 -1.30 14.52 -4.70
C LEU A 318 -1.28 14.87 -3.21
N ALA A 319 -0.35 14.28 -2.46
CA ALA A 319 -0.18 14.60 -1.04
C ALA A 319 0.17 16.09 -0.82
N TRP A 320 0.98 16.67 -1.71
CA TRP A 320 1.33 18.09 -1.69
C TRP A 320 0.12 19.00 -1.97
N ALA A 321 -0.69 18.68 -2.98
CA ALA A 321 -1.91 19.44 -3.28
C ALA A 321 -2.86 19.43 -2.08
N ILE A 322 -3.03 18.29 -1.42
CA ILE A 322 -3.88 18.15 -0.23
C ILE A 322 -3.30 18.93 0.95
N HIS A 323 -1.98 18.89 1.14
CA HIS A 323 -1.32 19.71 2.15
C HIS A 323 -1.59 21.21 1.95
N LEU A 324 -1.43 21.72 0.71
CA LEU A 324 -1.74 23.12 0.38
C LEU A 324 -3.22 23.48 0.58
N MET A 325 -4.14 22.57 0.24
CA MET A 325 -5.57 22.74 0.48
C MET A 325 -5.89 22.93 1.97
N MET A 326 -5.38 22.06 2.83
CA MET A 326 -5.64 22.13 4.27
C MET A 326 -5.10 23.42 4.89
N ILE A 327 -3.94 23.92 4.41
CA ILE A 327 -3.38 25.19 4.86
C ILE A 327 -4.22 26.38 4.40
N HIS A 328 -4.72 26.33 3.17
CA HIS A 328 -5.55 27.41 2.63
C HIS A 328 -6.79 27.65 3.49
N ASP A 329 -7.47 26.60 3.92
CA ASP A 329 -8.64 26.68 4.81
C ASP A 329 -8.29 27.33 6.17
N GLU A 330 -7.10 27.05 6.75
CA GLU A 330 -6.66 27.67 8.00
C GLU A 330 -6.33 29.17 7.86
N ILE A 331 -5.80 29.58 6.70
CA ILE A 331 -5.43 30.96 6.42
C ILE A 331 -6.67 31.81 6.10
N ASP A 332 -7.60 31.29 5.31
CA ASP A 332 -8.86 31.99 4.97
C ASP A 332 -9.75 32.20 6.21
N ALA A 333 -9.67 31.30 7.19
CA ALA A 333 -10.32 31.47 8.50
C ALA A 333 -9.65 32.56 9.37
N ARG A 334 -8.40 32.96 9.09
CA ARG A 334 -7.61 33.88 9.93
C ARG A 334 -7.40 35.27 9.33
N GLU A 335 -7.14 35.46 8.03
CA GLU A 335 -6.89 36.80 7.45
C GLU A 335 -7.19 36.93 5.93
N THR A 336 -7.86 38.03 5.54
CA THR A 336 -8.01 38.48 4.14
C THR A 336 -6.72 39.13 3.62
N SER A 337 -5.72 38.34 3.19
CA SER A 337 -4.46 38.84 2.63
C SER A 337 -4.15 38.29 1.23
N SER A 338 -3.43 39.08 0.43
CA SER A 338 -3.14 38.85 -0.99
C SER A 338 -2.15 37.71 -1.30
N SER A 339 -1.66 36.98 -0.29
CA SER A 339 -0.82 35.78 -0.48
C SER A 339 -1.61 34.55 -0.93
N SER A 340 -2.94 34.54 -0.75
CA SER A 340 -3.82 33.43 -1.14
C SER A 340 -3.81 33.11 -2.65
N SER A 341 -3.48 34.09 -3.49
CA SER A 341 -3.52 33.96 -4.95
C SER A 341 -2.54 32.92 -5.52
N ASN A 342 -1.33 32.79 -4.96
CA ASN A 342 -0.30 31.91 -5.51
C ASN A 342 -0.48 30.47 -5.04
N ASP A 343 -0.80 30.28 -3.75
CA ASP A 343 -1.06 28.96 -3.18
C ASP A 343 -2.28 28.29 -3.85
N MET A 344 -3.33 29.07 -4.16
CA MET A 344 -4.47 28.58 -4.94
C MET A 344 -4.08 28.12 -6.36
N ARG A 345 -3.22 28.89 -7.05
CA ARG A 345 -2.70 28.51 -8.37
C ARG A 345 -1.90 27.21 -8.30
N TYR A 346 -1.09 27.03 -7.26
CA TYR A 346 -0.33 25.80 -7.04
C TYR A 346 -1.25 24.59 -6.90
N ILE A 347 -2.30 24.70 -6.08
CA ILE A 347 -3.32 23.64 -5.90
C ILE A 347 -3.92 23.25 -7.26
N TYR A 348 -4.42 24.21 -8.04
CA TYR A 348 -5.01 23.93 -9.35
C TYR A 348 -4.02 23.23 -10.30
N THR A 349 -2.79 23.73 -10.39
CA THR A 349 -1.77 23.10 -11.26
C THR A 349 -1.45 21.66 -10.87
N CYS A 350 -1.38 21.36 -9.57
CA CYS A 350 -1.15 20.00 -9.10
C CYS A 350 -2.34 19.09 -9.40
N LEU A 351 -3.57 19.57 -9.19
CA LEU A 351 -4.78 18.82 -9.50
C LEU A 351 -4.90 18.52 -10.99
N GLU A 352 -4.63 19.49 -11.87
CA GLU A 352 -4.69 19.27 -13.32
C GLU A 352 -3.74 18.15 -13.75
N VAL A 353 -2.48 18.17 -13.29
CA VAL A 353 -1.49 17.15 -13.65
C VAL A 353 -1.88 15.78 -13.06
N ASN A 354 -2.23 15.73 -11.77
CA ASN A 354 -2.58 14.46 -11.12
C ASN A 354 -3.79 13.78 -11.77
N PHE A 355 -4.80 14.56 -12.16
CA PHE A 355 -5.99 14.02 -12.82
C PHE A 355 -5.73 13.64 -14.27
N SER A 356 -4.89 14.42 -14.98
CA SER A 356 -4.51 14.13 -16.37
C SER A 356 -3.65 12.86 -16.48
N ASN A 357 -2.75 12.64 -15.52
CA ASN A 357 -1.91 11.44 -15.46
C ASN A 357 -2.61 10.23 -14.81
N ASN A 358 -3.81 10.44 -14.25
CA ASN A 358 -4.56 9.44 -13.50
C ASN A 358 -3.74 8.79 -12.37
N VAL A 359 -3.31 9.62 -11.40
CA VAL A 359 -2.52 9.20 -10.23
C VAL A 359 -3.18 8.04 -9.45
N PHE A 360 -4.51 7.98 -9.41
CA PHE A 360 -5.24 6.92 -8.72
C PHE A 360 -5.03 5.56 -9.38
N GLN A 361 -4.99 5.49 -10.71
CA GLN A 361 -4.65 4.25 -11.41
C GLN A 361 -3.22 3.81 -11.11
N PHE A 362 -2.27 4.75 -11.07
CA PHE A 362 -0.88 4.43 -10.71
C PHE A 362 -0.79 3.87 -9.29
N LEU A 363 -1.44 4.51 -8.31
CA LEU A 363 -1.54 4.02 -6.94
C LEU A 363 -2.11 2.60 -6.87
N LEU A 364 -3.18 2.33 -7.62
CA LEU A 364 -3.78 0.99 -7.67
C LEU A 364 -2.83 -0.05 -8.26
N ASP A 365 -2.40 0.14 -9.52
CA ASP A 365 -1.73 -0.90 -10.30
C ASP A 365 -0.25 -1.06 -9.98
N LYS A 366 0.43 0.04 -9.63
CA LYS A 366 1.89 0.07 -9.43
C LYS A 366 2.29 0.06 -7.96
N ILE A 367 1.33 0.22 -7.04
CA ILE A 367 1.59 0.21 -5.60
C ILE A 367 0.65 -0.78 -4.90
N LEU A 368 -0.64 -0.48 -4.73
CA LEU A 368 -1.54 -1.19 -3.82
C LEU A 368 -1.83 -2.64 -4.19
N ARG A 369 -1.85 -2.95 -5.49
CA ARG A 369 -2.14 -4.29 -6.03
C ARG A 369 -0.87 -5.10 -6.33
N THR A 370 0.32 -4.58 -6.00
CA THR A 370 1.57 -5.30 -6.21
C THR A 370 1.86 -6.27 -5.06
N ALA A 371 2.58 -7.35 -5.36
CA ALA A 371 3.06 -8.28 -4.33
C ALA A 371 4.01 -7.62 -3.32
N ALA A 372 4.71 -6.55 -3.73
CA ALA A 372 5.59 -5.81 -2.84
C ALA A 372 4.82 -5.08 -1.73
N TYR A 373 3.68 -4.47 -2.04
CA TYR A 373 2.83 -3.83 -1.03
C TYR A 373 2.11 -4.87 -0.18
N GLN A 374 1.54 -5.91 -0.79
CA GLN A 374 0.72 -6.90 -0.09
C GLN A 374 1.52 -7.80 0.88
N ASN A 375 2.82 -8.00 0.62
CA ASN A 375 3.70 -8.84 1.44
C ASN A 375 4.76 -8.01 2.20
N ASP A 376 4.52 -6.72 2.42
CA ASP A 376 5.36 -5.91 3.30
C ASP A 376 5.09 -6.22 4.77
N ASP A 377 5.85 -5.58 5.66
CA ASP A 377 5.66 -5.65 7.11
C ASP A 377 4.25 -5.18 7.51
N GLU A 378 3.54 -5.97 8.34
CA GLU A 378 2.13 -5.75 8.68
C GLU A 378 1.89 -4.36 9.28
N ASP A 379 2.80 -3.90 10.14
CA ASP A 379 2.73 -2.57 10.73
C ASP A 379 2.88 -1.48 9.67
N MET A 380 3.75 -1.68 8.69
CA MET A 380 3.94 -0.72 7.59
C MET A 380 2.69 -0.64 6.73
N ILE A 381 2.09 -1.79 6.37
CA ILE A 381 0.83 -1.84 5.61
C ILE A 381 -0.29 -1.11 6.37
N TYR A 382 -0.44 -1.37 7.67
CA TYR A 382 -1.40 -0.69 8.52
C TYR A 382 -1.19 0.84 8.50
N MET A 383 0.05 1.28 8.67
CA MET A 383 0.41 2.70 8.66
C MET A 383 0.14 3.34 7.28
N TYR A 384 0.48 2.66 6.19
CA TYR A 384 0.22 3.13 4.84
C TYR A 384 -1.29 3.26 4.59
N ASN A 385 -2.08 2.25 4.92
CA ASN A 385 -3.54 2.28 4.79
C ASN A 385 -4.16 3.42 5.61
N ALA A 386 -3.74 3.61 6.86
CA ALA A 386 -4.22 4.68 7.72
C ALA A 386 -3.95 6.08 7.13
N TYR A 387 -2.77 6.28 6.51
CA TYR A 387 -2.44 7.56 5.88
C TYR A 387 -3.06 7.74 4.49
N LEU A 388 -3.33 6.67 3.74
CA LEU A 388 -4.16 6.74 2.53
C LEU A 388 -5.59 7.12 2.87
N HIS A 389 -6.16 6.58 3.94
CA HIS A 389 -7.46 6.97 4.46
C HIS A 389 -7.49 8.45 4.87
N LYS A 390 -6.48 8.93 5.61
CA LYS A 390 -6.37 10.36 5.97
C LYS A 390 -6.26 11.23 4.72
N LEU A 391 -5.41 10.84 3.77
CA LEU A 391 -5.20 11.52 2.50
C LEU A 391 -6.52 11.64 1.72
N ILE A 392 -7.23 10.54 1.52
CA ILE A 392 -8.48 10.55 0.74
C ILE A 392 -9.60 11.30 1.47
N THR A 393 -9.66 11.23 2.79
CA THR A 393 -10.66 11.96 3.58
C THR A 393 -10.42 13.47 3.50
N CYS A 394 -9.17 13.93 3.63
CA CYS A 394 -8.82 15.34 3.45
C CYS A 394 -9.10 15.82 2.03
N PHE A 395 -8.78 14.98 1.03
CA PHE A 395 -9.06 15.28 -0.37
C PHE A 395 -10.57 15.44 -0.60
N LEU A 396 -11.38 14.50 -0.13
CA LEU A 396 -12.83 14.52 -0.34
C LEU A 396 -13.57 15.55 0.54
N SER A 397 -12.96 16.07 1.61
CA SER A 397 -13.55 17.15 2.41
C SER A 397 -13.43 18.52 1.74
N HIS A 398 -12.37 18.76 0.96
CA HIS A 398 -12.04 20.09 0.47
C HIS A 398 -12.86 20.50 -0.78
N PRO A 399 -13.41 21.74 -0.84
CA PRO A 399 -14.24 22.19 -1.97
C PRO A 399 -13.56 22.12 -3.34
N LEU A 400 -12.30 22.57 -3.45
CA LEU A 400 -11.57 22.57 -4.72
C LEU A 400 -11.37 21.17 -5.30
N ALA A 401 -11.15 20.17 -4.44
CA ALA A 401 -11.04 18.79 -4.85
C ALA A 401 -12.39 18.24 -5.30
N ARG A 402 -13.48 18.56 -4.58
CA ARG A 402 -14.85 18.18 -4.97
C ARG A 402 -15.23 18.73 -6.35
N ASP A 403 -14.91 20.00 -6.61
CA ASP A 403 -15.14 20.63 -7.91
C ASP A 403 -14.38 19.91 -9.02
N LYS A 404 -13.12 19.53 -8.77
CA LYS A 404 -12.32 18.77 -9.75
C LYS A 404 -12.85 17.36 -9.99
N VAL A 405 -13.30 16.69 -8.93
CA VAL A 405 -13.94 15.37 -9.03
C VAL A 405 -15.24 15.48 -9.82
N LYS A 406 -16.03 16.54 -9.61
CA LYS A 406 -17.26 16.81 -10.37
C LYS A 406 -16.98 17.04 -11.85
N GLU A 407 -16.01 17.89 -12.18
CA GLU A 407 -15.59 18.10 -13.57
C GLU A 407 -15.18 16.78 -14.23
N THR A 408 -14.41 15.95 -13.52
CA THR A 408 -13.93 14.66 -14.03
C THR A 408 -15.05 13.64 -14.18
N LYS A 409 -16.02 13.63 -13.24
CA LYS A 409 -17.24 12.83 -13.30
C LYS A 409 -18.09 13.20 -14.53
N GLU A 410 -18.33 14.49 -14.76
CA GLU A 410 -19.07 14.98 -15.93
C GLU A 410 -18.38 14.61 -17.26
N LYS A 411 -17.04 14.71 -17.32
CA LYS A 411 -16.26 14.22 -18.47
C LYS A 411 -16.40 12.70 -18.68
N ALA A 412 -16.35 11.92 -17.61
CA ALA A 412 -16.54 10.46 -17.65
C ALA A 412 -17.94 10.04 -18.13
N MET A 413 -18.96 10.83 -17.75
CA MET A 413 -20.37 10.63 -18.12
C MET A 413 -20.67 11.02 -19.57
N THR A 414 -19.98 12.02 -20.11
CA THR A 414 -20.13 12.48 -21.50
C THR A 414 -19.27 11.71 -22.49
N ALA A 415 -18.25 10.99 -22.01
CA ALA A 415 -17.45 10.09 -22.83
C ALA A 415 -18.34 9.02 -23.47
N LEU A 416 -18.32 8.95 -24.81
CA LEU A 416 -19.08 7.96 -25.55
C LEU A 416 -18.63 6.56 -25.14
N SER A 417 -19.57 5.73 -24.68
CA SER A 417 -19.30 4.30 -24.51
C SER A 417 -18.87 3.73 -25.87
N PRO A 418 -17.82 2.89 -25.96
CA PRO A 418 -17.28 2.35 -27.22
C PRO A 418 -18.24 1.48 -28.06
N TYR A 419 -19.54 1.45 -27.75
CA TYR A 419 -20.55 0.68 -28.47
C TYR A 419 -20.97 1.35 -29.78
N ARG A 420 -20.04 1.44 -30.73
CA ARG A 420 -20.34 1.53 -32.17
C ARG A 420 -19.16 0.98 -32.98
N MET A 421 -19.06 -0.35 -33.09
CA MET A 421 -18.57 -1.07 -34.30
C MET A 421 -18.91 -2.57 -34.17
N ALA A 422 -20.20 -2.91 -34.14
CA ALA A 422 -20.64 -4.31 -34.28
C ALA A 422 -21.88 -4.41 -35.20
N GLY A 423 -21.97 -3.52 -36.17
CA GLY A 423 -23.10 -3.43 -37.10
C GLY A 423 -22.67 -2.93 -38.48
N SER A 424 -21.71 -3.60 -39.09
CA SER A 424 -21.46 -3.52 -40.54
C SER A 424 -20.75 -4.78 -41.01
N ARG A 425 -21.43 -5.93 -40.90
CA ARG A 425 -21.12 -7.08 -41.76
C ARG A 425 -21.98 -6.92 -43.00
N ASP A 426 -21.39 -6.35 -44.06
CA ASP A 426 -21.63 -6.78 -45.43
C ASP A 426 -20.49 -6.31 -46.34
N TYR A 427 -19.80 -7.31 -46.91
CA TYR A 427 -18.95 -7.34 -48.12
C TYR A 427 -17.99 -6.16 -48.38
N LEU A 428 -16.66 -6.35 -48.36
CA LEU A 428 -15.90 -7.08 -49.37
C LEU A 428 -14.50 -7.48 -48.83
N LEU A 429 -14.05 -8.66 -49.24
CA LEU A 429 -12.67 -9.12 -49.13
C LEU A 429 -11.72 -8.15 -49.85
N ASP A 430 -10.68 -7.65 -49.17
CA ASP A 430 -9.33 -7.81 -49.71
C ASP A 430 -8.25 -7.71 -48.62
N GLY A 431 -7.19 -8.49 -48.80
CA GLY A 431 -6.21 -8.80 -47.78
C GLY A 431 -5.23 -7.67 -47.47
N THR A 432 -4.86 -7.56 -46.19
CA THR A 432 -3.48 -7.40 -45.70
C THR A 432 -3.50 -7.54 -44.19
N GLY A 433 -2.71 -8.47 -43.65
CA GLY A 433 -2.72 -8.80 -42.24
C GLY A 433 -2.14 -7.69 -41.38
N HIS A 434 -2.94 -7.12 -40.49
CA HIS A 434 -2.51 -6.50 -39.23
C HIS A 434 -3.48 -6.98 -38.14
N SER A 435 -2.92 -7.57 -37.10
CA SER A 435 -3.60 -8.03 -35.90
C SER A 435 -4.53 -6.96 -35.32
N GLN A 436 -5.78 -7.32 -35.09
CA GLN A 436 -6.74 -6.53 -34.31
C GLN A 436 -6.19 -6.33 -32.89
N GLN A 437 -5.55 -5.19 -32.63
CA GLN A 437 -5.36 -4.70 -31.28
C GLN A 437 -6.73 -4.25 -30.76
N VAL A 438 -7.27 -5.02 -29.81
CA VAL A 438 -8.36 -4.58 -28.94
C VAL A 438 -7.92 -3.28 -28.30
N SER A 439 -8.55 -2.17 -28.69
CA SER A 439 -8.28 -0.85 -28.17
C SER A 439 -8.79 -0.78 -26.73
N HIS A 440 -7.99 -1.23 -25.76
CA HIS A 440 -8.26 -1.02 -24.35
C HIS A 440 -8.28 0.49 -24.10
N THR A 441 -9.47 1.05 -23.89
CA THR A 441 -9.64 2.44 -23.49
C THR A 441 -8.98 2.59 -22.13
N SER A 442 -8.04 3.53 -21.98
CA SER A 442 -7.39 3.79 -20.70
C SER A 442 -8.45 4.11 -19.63
N PRO A 443 -8.30 3.60 -18.40
CA PRO A 443 -9.28 3.83 -17.34
C PRO A 443 -9.43 5.33 -17.08
N GLN A 444 -10.67 5.78 -16.97
CA GLN A 444 -10.99 7.17 -16.71
C GLN A 444 -10.67 7.51 -15.25
N THR A 445 -10.08 8.67 -14.99
CA THR A 445 -9.64 9.08 -13.65
C THR A 445 -10.73 9.02 -12.58
N PHE A 446 -11.98 9.34 -12.94
CA PHE A 446 -13.11 9.20 -12.00
C PHE A 446 -13.38 7.74 -11.61
N ILE A 447 -13.27 6.79 -12.54
CA ILE A 447 -13.41 5.36 -12.25
C ILE A 447 -12.28 4.90 -11.34
N SER A 448 -11.04 5.27 -11.66
CA SER A 448 -9.86 4.94 -10.84
C SER A 448 -9.95 5.52 -9.42
N LEU A 449 -10.57 6.69 -9.24
CA LEU A 449 -10.85 7.25 -7.91
C LEU A 449 -11.84 6.39 -7.11
N LEU A 450 -12.92 5.90 -7.74
CA LEU A 450 -13.89 5.01 -7.08
C LEU A 450 -13.24 3.68 -6.69
N GLU A 451 -12.43 3.10 -7.59
CA GLU A 451 -11.64 1.90 -7.30
C GLU A 451 -10.63 2.13 -6.17
N PHE A 452 -9.95 3.29 -6.16
CA PHE A 452 -8.98 3.64 -5.11
C PHE A 452 -9.65 3.74 -3.74
N VAL A 453 -10.82 4.38 -3.66
CA VAL A 453 -11.64 4.40 -2.44
C VAL A 453 -12.02 2.97 -2.04
N SER A 454 -12.43 2.14 -3.00
CA SER A 454 -12.81 0.75 -2.76
C SER A 454 -11.66 -0.07 -2.16
N ASP A 455 -10.46 0.01 -2.74
CA ASP A 455 -9.27 -0.73 -2.29
C ASP A 455 -8.86 -0.35 -0.85
N ILE A 456 -9.02 0.93 -0.43
CA ILE A 456 -8.71 1.37 0.94
C ILE A 456 -9.66 0.72 1.95
N TYR A 457 -10.97 0.84 1.73
CA TYR A 457 -11.98 0.37 2.70
C TYR A 457 -12.27 -1.12 2.61
N GLN A 458 -11.86 -1.79 1.53
CA GLN A 458 -11.83 -3.25 1.48
C GLN A 458 -10.75 -3.81 2.41
N LYS A 459 -9.59 -3.14 2.50
CA LYS A 459 -8.48 -3.55 3.37
C LYS A 459 -8.77 -3.21 4.83
N GLU A 460 -9.31 -2.02 5.09
CA GLU A 460 -9.59 -1.52 6.44
C GLU A 460 -11.07 -1.11 6.61
N PRO A 461 -12.00 -2.07 6.74
CA PRO A 461 -13.43 -1.78 6.82
C PRO A 461 -13.82 -0.98 8.08
N GLU A 462 -13.02 -1.07 9.15
CA GLU A 462 -13.24 -0.36 10.40
C GLU A 462 -13.15 1.17 10.25
N LEU A 463 -12.37 1.66 9.28
CA LEU A 463 -12.20 3.09 8.97
C LEU A 463 -13.47 3.74 8.36
N LEU A 464 -14.52 2.96 8.12
CA LEU A 464 -15.81 3.46 7.66
C LEU A 464 -16.65 4.09 8.77
N SER A 465 -16.43 3.66 10.03
CA SER A 465 -17.24 4.12 11.14
C SER A 465 -17.04 5.61 11.39
N GLY A 466 -18.12 6.37 11.47
CA GLY A 466 -18.08 7.83 11.68
C GLY A 466 -17.52 8.65 10.51
N ASN A 467 -17.26 8.06 9.33
CA ASN A 467 -16.71 8.78 8.19
C ASN A 467 -17.78 9.50 7.34
N ASP A 468 -18.31 10.61 7.85
CA ASP A 468 -19.37 11.38 7.17
C ASP A 468 -18.90 12.03 5.86
N VAL A 469 -17.60 12.35 5.75
CA VAL A 469 -17.00 12.91 4.53
C VAL A 469 -17.11 11.91 3.38
N LEU A 470 -16.77 10.65 3.63
CA LEU A 470 -16.89 9.59 2.64
C LEU A 470 -18.35 9.39 2.23
N TRP A 471 -19.29 9.33 3.17
CA TRP A 471 -20.72 9.15 2.83
C TRP A 471 -21.30 10.34 2.06
N THR A 472 -20.81 11.55 2.31
CA THR A 472 -21.12 12.74 1.49
C THR A 472 -20.61 12.56 0.06
N PHE A 473 -19.39 12.08 -0.10
CA PHE A 473 -18.84 11.75 -1.41
C PHE A 473 -19.64 10.63 -2.11
N VAL A 474 -20.03 9.58 -1.39
CA VAL A 474 -20.85 8.48 -1.94
C VAL A 474 -22.20 8.99 -2.47
N ASN A 475 -22.87 9.88 -1.71
CA ASN A 475 -24.11 10.52 -2.16
C ASN A 475 -23.90 11.31 -3.45
N PHE A 476 -22.86 12.15 -3.50
CA PHE A 476 -22.52 12.88 -4.70
C PHE A 476 -22.16 11.96 -5.88
N ALA A 477 -21.34 10.92 -5.62
CA ALA A 477 -20.84 10.02 -6.65
C ALA A 477 -21.98 9.28 -7.35
N GLY A 478 -22.99 8.83 -6.60
CA GLY A 478 -24.12 8.05 -7.12
C GLY A 478 -25.15 8.83 -7.96
N GLU A 479 -25.04 10.15 -8.10
CA GLU A 479 -26.00 10.93 -8.90
C GLU A 479 -25.77 10.76 -10.42
N ASP A 480 -26.87 10.57 -11.17
CA ASP A 480 -26.97 10.76 -12.63
C ASP A 480 -25.96 10.02 -13.53
N HIS A 481 -25.72 8.72 -13.26
CA HIS A 481 -24.90 7.89 -14.15
C HIS A 481 -25.53 7.67 -15.54
N THR A 482 -24.85 8.14 -16.59
CA THR A 482 -25.23 7.96 -18.01
C THR A 482 -24.42 6.88 -18.74
N ASN A 483 -23.32 6.40 -18.13
CA ASN A 483 -22.41 5.40 -18.68
C ASN A 483 -22.37 4.18 -17.74
N PHE A 484 -22.50 2.97 -18.30
CA PHE A 484 -22.47 1.74 -17.50
C PHE A 484 -21.13 1.55 -16.77
N GLN A 485 -20.00 2.04 -17.32
CA GLN A 485 -18.69 1.89 -16.67
C GLN A 485 -18.60 2.66 -15.35
N THR A 486 -19.13 3.89 -15.32
CA THR A 486 -19.15 4.69 -14.08
C THR A 486 -20.17 4.14 -13.08
N LEU A 487 -21.30 3.61 -13.56
CA LEU A 487 -22.28 2.92 -12.73
C LEU A 487 -21.70 1.65 -12.08
N VAL A 488 -21.03 0.81 -12.87
CA VAL A 488 -20.40 -0.43 -12.40
C VAL A 488 -19.36 -0.12 -11.33
N ALA A 489 -18.45 0.82 -11.60
CA ALA A 489 -17.42 1.22 -10.62
C ALA A 489 -18.03 1.77 -9.32
N PHE A 490 -19.13 2.55 -9.42
CA PHE A 490 -19.83 3.05 -8.24
C PHE A 490 -20.49 1.92 -7.44
N LEU A 491 -21.15 0.96 -8.09
CA LEU A 491 -21.76 -0.19 -7.44
C LEU A 491 -20.70 -1.13 -6.82
N GLU A 492 -19.57 -1.35 -7.49
CA GLU A 492 -18.43 -2.09 -6.93
C GLU A 492 -17.88 -1.40 -5.68
N MET A 493 -17.78 -0.06 -5.69
CA MET A 493 -17.46 0.70 -4.49
C MET A 493 -18.49 0.50 -3.39
N LEU A 494 -19.80 0.61 -3.66
CA LEU A 494 -20.83 0.31 -2.64
C LEU A 494 -20.71 -1.13 -2.09
N SER A 495 -20.34 -2.10 -2.94
CA SER A 495 -20.14 -3.49 -2.54
C SER A 495 -18.97 -3.63 -1.56
N THR A 496 -17.87 -2.89 -1.76
CA THR A 496 -16.74 -2.90 -0.81
C THR A 496 -17.08 -2.18 0.49
N LEU A 497 -17.79 -1.05 0.42
CA LEU A 497 -18.27 -0.31 1.59
C LEU A 497 -19.29 -1.10 2.42
N ALA A 498 -19.96 -2.09 1.83
CA ALA A 498 -20.87 -3.01 2.53
C ALA A 498 -20.16 -4.22 3.19
N SER A 499 -18.83 -4.18 3.38
CA SER A 499 -18.07 -5.28 3.98
C SER A 499 -18.20 -5.43 5.50
N GLY A 500 -18.77 -4.43 6.19
CA GLY A 500 -19.06 -4.48 7.63
C GLY A 500 -20.53 -4.16 7.93
N GLU A 501 -20.98 -4.41 9.17
CA GLU A 501 -22.39 -4.28 9.56
C GLU A 501 -22.95 -2.85 9.37
N GLU A 502 -22.20 -1.84 9.84
CA GLU A 502 -22.60 -0.43 9.70
C GLU A 502 -22.68 -0.03 8.22
N GLY A 503 -21.66 -0.41 7.44
CA GLY A 503 -21.57 -0.13 6.01
C GLY A 503 -22.72 -0.77 5.23
N ALA A 504 -22.98 -2.06 5.46
CA ALA A 504 -24.09 -2.78 4.83
C ALA A 504 -25.45 -2.12 5.13
N SER A 505 -25.69 -1.73 6.38
CA SER A 505 -26.92 -1.07 6.81
C SER A 505 -27.08 0.35 6.23
N LYS A 506 -25.97 1.08 6.03
CA LYS A 506 -25.97 2.37 5.33
C LYS A 506 -26.22 2.21 3.83
N VAL A 507 -25.54 1.27 3.17
CA VAL A 507 -25.74 0.97 1.73
C VAL A 507 -27.17 0.51 1.45
N TYR A 508 -27.73 -0.35 2.32
CA TYR A 508 -29.14 -0.75 2.22
C TYR A 508 -30.07 0.47 2.19
N ARG A 509 -29.95 1.37 3.17
CA ARG A 509 -30.78 2.58 3.28
C ARG A 509 -30.58 3.54 2.09
N LEU A 510 -29.35 3.66 1.58
CA LEU A 510 -29.05 4.50 0.42
C LEU A 510 -29.79 4.03 -0.84
N LEU A 511 -29.81 2.72 -1.08
CA LEU A 511 -30.45 2.10 -2.25
C LEU A 511 -31.95 1.84 -2.07
N GLU A 512 -32.45 1.82 -0.83
CA GLU A 512 -33.88 1.81 -0.50
C GLU A 512 -34.50 3.20 -0.64
N GLY A 513 -33.76 4.23 -0.20
CA GLY A 513 -34.20 5.62 -0.19
C GLY A 513 -34.41 6.23 -1.58
N LYS A 514 -34.98 7.44 -1.60
CA LYS A 514 -35.07 8.28 -2.82
C LYS A 514 -33.80 9.10 -3.06
N THR A 515 -32.69 8.70 -2.45
CA THR A 515 -31.42 9.45 -2.47
C THR A 515 -30.90 9.57 -3.89
N PHE A 516 -30.89 8.47 -4.63
CA PHE A 516 -30.52 8.46 -6.04
C PHE A 516 -31.78 8.40 -6.92
N ARG A 517 -31.78 9.15 -8.02
CA ARG A 517 -32.93 9.18 -8.94
C ARG A 517 -33.06 7.91 -9.77
N SER A 518 -31.94 7.31 -10.15
CA SER A 518 -31.88 6.18 -11.10
C SER A 518 -31.33 4.89 -10.49
N ILE A 519 -30.70 4.95 -9.33
CA ILE A 519 -30.00 3.82 -8.70
C ILE A 519 -30.74 3.40 -7.44
N GLY A 520 -31.12 2.13 -7.33
CA GLY A 520 -31.82 1.63 -6.15
C GLY A 520 -32.25 0.17 -6.28
N TRP A 521 -32.75 -0.39 -5.18
CA TRP A 521 -33.19 -1.80 -5.15
C TRP A 521 -34.34 -2.07 -6.12
N ARG A 522 -35.26 -1.10 -6.28
CA ARG A 522 -36.34 -1.19 -7.27
C ARG A 522 -35.80 -1.27 -8.69
N THR A 523 -34.81 -0.44 -9.02
CA THR A 523 -34.16 -0.48 -10.34
C THR A 523 -33.60 -1.87 -10.64
N LEU A 524 -32.91 -2.51 -9.69
CA LEU A 524 -32.41 -3.88 -9.84
C LEU A 524 -33.54 -4.88 -10.18
N PHE A 525 -34.57 -4.94 -9.33
CA PHE A 525 -35.64 -5.93 -9.48
C PHE A 525 -36.54 -5.67 -10.70
N ASP A 526 -36.76 -4.39 -11.04
CA ASP A 526 -37.47 -3.98 -12.25
C ASP A 526 -36.66 -4.37 -13.49
N CYS A 527 -35.35 -4.16 -13.51
CA CYS A 527 -34.48 -4.57 -14.62
C CYS A 527 -34.53 -6.08 -14.86
N LEU A 528 -34.45 -6.90 -13.80
CA LEU A 528 -34.58 -8.35 -13.91
C LEU A 528 -35.93 -8.76 -14.52
N SER A 529 -37.02 -8.12 -14.07
CA SER A 529 -38.36 -8.39 -14.58
C SER A 529 -38.57 -7.90 -16.02
N ILE A 530 -37.99 -6.76 -16.41
CA ILE A 530 -38.03 -6.26 -17.79
C ILE A 530 -37.34 -7.22 -18.75
N TYR A 531 -36.18 -7.77 -18.37
CA TYR A 531 -35.47 -8.75 -19.19
C TYR A 531 -36.23 -10.07 -19.29
N GLU A 532 -36.82 -10.55 -18.20
CA GLU A 532 -37.71 -11.71 -18.21
C GLU A 532 -38.87 -11.52 -19.20
N GLU A 533 -39.59 -10.39 -19.12
CA GLU A 533 -40.72 -10.09 -19.99
C GLU A 533 -40.31 -9.97 -21.46
N LYS A 534 -39.14 -9.38 -21.75
CA LYS A 534 -38.56 -9.35 -23.10
C LYS A 534 -38.35 -10.77 -23.64
N PHE A 535 -37.75 -11.67 -22.84
CA PHE A 535 -37.53 -13.06 -23.25
C PHE A 535 -38.83 -13.84 -23.41
N LYS A 536 -39.81 -13.67 -22.50
CA LYS A 536 -41.15 -14.29 -22.63
C LYS A 536 -41.86 -13.87 -23.91
N ARG A 537 -41.86 -12.58 -24.24
CA ARG A 537 -42.46 -12.06 -25.48
C ARG A 537 -41.80 -12.64 -26.73
N SER A 538 -40.47 -12.75 -26.74
CA SER A 538 -39.73 -13.36 -27.85
C SER A 538 -40.04 -14.85 -28.02
N LEU A 539 -40.23 -15.60 -26.93
CA LEU A 539 -40.63 -17.02 -27.01
C LEU A 539 -42.06 -17.23 -27.51
N GLN A 540 -42.93 -16.24 -27.31
CA GLN A 540 -44.32 -16.26 -27.79
C GLN A 540 -44.45 -15.92 -29.28
N SER A 541 -43.48 -15.22 -29.88
CA SER A 541 -43.48 -14.95 -31.33
C SER A 541 -42.79 -16.08 -32.10
N ALA A 542 -43.56 -16.82 -32.89
CA ALA A 542 -43.07 -17.93 -33.71
C ALA A 542 -41.89 -17.52 -34.61
N GLY A 543 -40.74 -18.18 -34.44
CA GLY A 543 -39.52 -17.96 -35.24
C GLY A 543 -38.59 -16.84 -34.75
N ALA A 544 -38.87 -16.18 -33.63
CA ALA A 544 -37.98 -15.15 -33.10
C ALA A 544 -36.81 -15.74 -32.30
N ILE A 545 -35.60 -15.29 -32.62
CA ILE A 545 -34.39 -15.57 -31.85
C ILE A 545 -34.49 -14.77 -30.54
N LEU A 546 -34.11 -15.39 -29.42
CA LEU A 546 -34.03 -14.68 -28.13
C LEU A 546 -33.09 -13.47 -28.30
N PRO A 547 -33.45 -12.27 -27.81
CA PRO A 547 -32.60 -11.09 -27.93
C PRO A 547 -31.24 -11.32 -27.24
N GLU A 548 -30.19 -10.71 -27.79
CA GLU A 548 -28.89 -10.70 -27.13
C GLU A 548 -28.95 -9.85 -25.86
N PHE A 549 -28.34 -10.36 -24.78
CA PHE A 549 -28.22 -9.62 -23.53
C PHE A 549 -27.17 -8.52 -23.71
N GLN A 550 -27.53 -7.27 -23.47
CA GLN A 550 -26.57 -6.17 -23.59
C GLN A 550 -25.49 -6.28 -22.53
N GLU A 551 -24.22 -6.33 -22.94
CA GLU A 551 -23.08 -6.55 -22.05
C GLU A 551 -22.94 -5.46 -20.97
N GLY A 552 -23.26 -4.20 -21.28
CA GLY A 552 -23.29 -3.11 -20.29
C GLY A 552 -24.34 -3.35 -19.19
N ASP A 553 -25.54 -3.80 -19.59
CA ASP A 553 -26.62 -4.12 -18.65
C ASP A 553 -26.27 -5.37 -17.82
N ALA A 554 -25.65 -6.38 -18.43
CA ALA A 554 -25.20 -7.57 -17.72
C ALA A 554 -24.16 -7.23 -16.65
N LYS A 555 -23.17 -6.39 -16.97
CA LYS A 555 -22.16 -5.92 -16.00
C LYS A 555 -22.78 -5.08 -14.89
N ALA A 556 -23.70 -4.18 -15.22
CA ALA A 556 -24.41 -3.39 -14.21
C ALA A 556 -25.23 -4.29 -13.26
N LEU A 557 -25.94 -5.29 -13.80
CA LEU A 557 -26.69 -6.26 -12.98
C LEU A 557 -25.76 -7.09 -12.09
N VAL A 558 -24.61 -7.56 -12.60
CA VAL A 558 -23.61 -8.26 -11.77
C VAL A 558 -23.16 -7.37 -10.61
N ALA A 559 -22.82 -6.11 -10.89
CA ALA A 559 -22.38 -5.19 -9.84
C ALA A 559 -23.48 -4.96 -8.78
N TYR A 560 -24.74 -4.77 -9.18
CA TYR A 560 -25.87 -4.71 -8.26
C TYR A 560 -26.03 -5.98 -7.42
N LEU A 561 -25.89 -7.16 -8.03
CA LEU A 561 -26.02 -8.44 -7.34
C LEU A 561 -24.89 -8.65 -6.32
N ASN A 562 -23.69 -8.16 -6.61
CA ASN A 562 -22.58 -8.16 -5.65
C ASN A 562 -22.88 -7.24 -4.45
N VAL A 563 -23.45 -6.04 -4.69
CA VAL A 563 -23.91 -5.17 -3.60
C VAL A 563 -24.99 -5.85 -2.77
N LEU A 564 -25.98 -6.47 -3.42
CA LEU A 564 -27.06 -7.22 -2.75
C LEU A 564 -26.48 -8.33 -1.87
N GLN A 565 -25.58 -9.14 -2.43
CA GLN A 565 -24.89 -10.20 -1.70
C GLN A 565 -24.21 -9.65 -0.45
N LYS A 566 -23.38 -8.61 -0.57
CA LYS A 566 -22.64 -8.03 0.56
C LYS A 566 -23.54 -7.43 1.62
N VAL A 567 -24.59 -6.71 1.21
CA VAL A 567 -25.58 -6.14 2.13
C VAL A 567 -26.31 -7.24 2.91
N VAL A 568 -26.68 -8.33 2.25
CA VAL A 568 -27.36 -9.46 2.90
C VAL A 568 -26.42 -10.22 3.84
N GLU A 569 -25.19 -10.50 3.41
CA GLU A 569 -24.18 -11.23 4.19
C GLU A 569 -23.77 -10.49 5.46
N ASN A 570 -23.56 -9.17 5.38
CA ASN A 570 -22.98 -8.39 6.47
C ASN A 570 -23.99 -7.53 7.24
N GLY A 571 -25.21 -7.37 6.74
CA GLY A 571 -26.23 -6.54 7.38
C GLY A 571 -26.59 -6.97 8.79
N ASN A 572 -27.09 -6.03 9.59
CA ASN A 572 -27.48 -6.29 10.98
C ASN A 572 -28.47 -7.48 11.05
N PRO A 573 -28.18 -8.55 11.82
CA PRO A 573 -28.98 -9.78 11.84
C PRO A 573 -30.45 -9.60 12.25
N VAL A 574 -30.77 -8.52 12.97
CA VAL A 574 -32.15 -8.20 13.41
C VAL A 574 -32.91 -7.52 12.28
N GLU A 575 -32.28 -6.57 11.59
CA GLU A 575 -32.92 -5.78 10.54
C GLU A 575 -33.03 -6.54 9.22
N ARG A 576 -31.95 -7.24 8.81
CA ARG A 576 -31.83 -7.83 7.46
C ARG A 576 -32.88 -8.88 7.11
N LYS A 577 -33.53 -9.46 8.12
CA LYS A 577 -34.61 -10.43 7.92
C LYS A 577 -35.85 -9.82 7.26
N ASN A 578 -36.01 -8.50 7.35
CA ASN A 578 -37.16 -7.77 6.84
C ASN A 578 -36.86 -6.95 5.58
N TRP A 579 -35.59 -6.90 5.14
CA TRP A 579 -35.14 -5.99 4.08
C TRP A 579 -35.61 -6.35 2.68
N PHE A 580 -35.69 -7.64 2.37
CA PHE A 580 -36.08 -8.15 1.05
C PHE A 580 -37.15 -9.25 1.22
N PRO A 581 -38.42 -8.86 1.36
CA PRO A 581 -39.51 -9.82 1.58
C PRO A 581 -39.86 -10.64 0.32
N ASP A 582 -39.54 -10.13 -0.86
CA ASP A 582 -39.73 -10.81 -2.15
C ASP A 582 -38.40 -10.88 -2.91
N ILE A 583 -37.98 -12.11 -3.21
CA ILE A 583 -36.75 -12.43 -3.93
C ILE A 583 -37.01 -13.26 -5.19
N GLU A 584 -38.28 -13.46 -5.58
CA GLU A 584 -38.66 -14.28 -6.75
C GLU A 584 -37.94 -13.82 -8.01
N SER A 585 -37.76 -12.51 -8.13
CA SER A 585 -37.17 -11.89 -9.32
C SER A 585 -35.74 -12.32 -9.61
N LEU A 586 -34.99 -12.79 -8.61
CA LEU A 586 -33.63 -13.32 -8.77
C LEU A 586 -33.60 -14.65 -9.52
N PHE A 587 -34.69 -15.42 -9.50
CA PHE A 587 -34.76 -16.75 -10.13
C PHE A 587 -35.14 -16.66 -11.61
N LYS A 588 -35.82 -15.59 -12.00
CA LYS A 588 -36.45 -15.41 -13.32
C LYS A 588 -35.52 -15.59 -14.51
N LEU A 589 -34.27 -15.16 -14.39
CA LEU A 589 -33.31 -15.17 -15.50
C LEU A 589 -32.51 -16.48 -15.62
N LEU A 590 -32.55 -17.36 -14.62
CA LEU A 590 -31.66 -18.53 -14.54
C LEU A 590 -31.89 -19.56 -15.66
N SER A 591 -33.13 -19.70 -16.14
CA SER A 591 -33.55 -20.69 -17.14
C SER A 591 -33.25 -20.30 -18.59
N TYR A 592 -32.88 -19.04 -18.86
CA TYR A 592 -32.68 -18.56 -20.25
C TYR A 592 -31.25 -18.77 -20.72
N GLU A 593 -31.06 -19.37 -21.90
CA GLU A 593 -29.72 -19.66 -22.47
C GLU A 593 -28.92 -18.40 -22.78
N ASN A 594 -29.57 -17.36 -23.31
CA ASN A 594 -28.96 -16.10 -23.71
C ASN A 594 -28.44 -15.23 -22.55
N VAL A 595 -28.71 -15.62 -21.30
CA VAL A 595 -28.18 -14.91 -20.13
C VAL A 595 -26.72 -15.34 -19.90
N PRO A 596 -25.75 -14.40 -19.86
CA PRO A 596 -24.34 -14.73 -19.74
C PRO A 596 -24.03 -15.61 -18.52
N PRO A 597 -23.11 -16.59 -18.63
CA PRO A 597 -22.78 -17.51 -17.52
C PRO A 597 -22.32 -16.79 -16.25
N TYR A 598 -21.55 -15.71 -16.38
CA TYR A 598 -21.06 -14.93 -15.25
C TYR A 598 -22.21 -14.22 -14.50
N LEU A 599 -23.25 -13.75 -15.20
CA LEU A 599 -24.45 -13.14 -14.61
C LEU A 599 -25.29 -14.21 -13.89
N LYS A 600 -25.43 -15.41 -14.47
CA LYS A 600 -26.06 -16.55 -13.77
C LYS A 600 -25.30 -16.92 -12.49
N GLY A 601 -23.96 -16.87 -12.53
CA GLY A 601 -23.12 -17.04 -11.34
C GLY A 601 -23.43 -16.02 -10.26
N ALA A 602 -23.46 -14.73 -10.61
CA ALA A 602 -23.80 -13.65 -9.68
C ALA A 602 -25.21 -13.81 -9.08
N LEU A 603 -26.22 -14.18 -9.89
CA LEU A 603 -27.58 -14.45 -9.40
C LEU A 603 -27.60 -15.58 -8.37
N ARG A 604 -26.87 -16.68 -8.64
CA ARG A 604 -26.78 -17.82 -7.71
C ARG A 604 -26.07 -17.43 -6.41
N ASN A 605 -25.00 -16.65 -6.48
CA ASN A 605 -24.30 -16.16 -5.29
C ASN A 605 -25.20 -15.25 -4.45
N ALA A 606 -25.94 -14.33 -5.08
CA ALA A 606 -26.91 -13.49 -4.40
C ALA A 606 -28.02 -14.33 -3.75
N ILE A 607 -28.62 -15.30 -4.45
CA ILE A 607 -29.63 -16.21 -3.90
C ILE A 607 -29.07 -16.99 -2.69
N SER A 608 -27.84 -17.49 -2.79
CA SER A 608 -27.18 -18.23 -1.72
C SER A 608 -27.06 -17.42 -0.43
N SER A 609 -26.79 -16.11 -0.53
CA SER A 609 -26.67 -15.23 0.64
C SER A 609 -27.93 -15.19 1.51
N PHE A 610 -29.12 -15.35 0.91
CA PHE A 610 -30.40 -15.35 1.63
C PHE A 610 -30.62 -16.59 2.51
N ILE A 611 -29.93 -17.70 2.25
CA ILE A 611 -30.10 -18.96 2.98
C ILE A 611 -29.71 -18.80 4.45
N GLN A 612 -28.71 -17.98 4.75
CA GLN A 612 -28.20 -17.77 6.12
C GLN A 612 -28.96 -16.68 6.89
N VAL A 613 -29.92 -15.99 6.25
CA VAL A 613 -30.63 -14.85 6.85
C VAL A 613 -31.69 -15.31 7.86
N SER A 614 -32.56 -16.25 7.46
CA SER A 614 -33.58 -16.82 8.34
C SER A 614 -34.04 -18.20 7.83
N PRO A 615 -34.58 -19.06 8.71
CA PRO A 615 -35.18 -20.33 8.29
C PRO A 615 -36.30 -20.16 7.27
N ASN A 616 -37.15 -19.15 7.43
CA ASN A 616 -38.25 -18.88 6.51
C ASN A 616 -37.75 -18.55 5.10
N LEU A 617 -36.74 -17.68 4.98
CA LEU A 617 -36.15 -17.34 3.68
C LEU A 617 -35.46 -18.55 3.04
N LYS A 618 -34.81 -19.39 3.85
CA LYS A 618 -34.23 -20.65 3.36
C LYS A 618 -35.31 -21.54 2.74
N ASP A 619 -36.43 -21.75 3.41
CA ASP A 619 -37.53 -22.58 2.89
C ASP A 619 -38.15 -21.98 1.63
N THR A 620 -38.30 -20.65 1.57
CA THR A 620 -38.73 -19.92 0.36
C THR A 620 -37.78 -20.15 -0.81
N VAL A 621 -36.45 -20.05 -0.59
CA VAL A 621 -35.45 -20.32 -1.64
C VAL A 621 -35.57 -21.75 -2.15
N TRP A 622 -35.73 -22.74 -1.26
CA TRP A 622 -35.94 -24.13 -1.67
C TRP A 622 -37.21 -24.32 -2.51
N SER A 623 -38.32 -23.70 -2.11
CA SER A 623 -39.57 -23.77 -2.86
C SER A 623 -39.42 -23.21 -4.29
N TYR A 624 -38.72 -22.08 -4.46
CA TYR A 624 -38.46 -21.53 -5.80
C TYR A 624 -37.57 -22.45 -6.65
N LEU A 625 -36.53 -23.05 -6.06
CA LEU A 625 -35.66 -23.99 -6.77
C LEU A 625 -36.43 -25.25 -7.20
N GLU A 626 -37.24 -25.84 -6.32
CA GLU A 626 -38.07 -27.01 -6.63
C GLU A 626 -39.06 -26.71 -7.76
N ASN A 627 -39.75 -25.57 -7.71
CA ASN A 627 -40.67 -25.15 -8.76
C ASN A 627 -39.97 -25.00 -10.12
N MET A 628 -38.77 -24.41 -10.13
CA MET A 628 -37.99 -24.22 -11.36
C MET A 628 -37.53 -25.55 -11.96
N ILE A 629 -37.05 -26.48 -11.13
CA ILE A 629 -36.64 -27.83 -11.56
C ILE A 629 -37.86 -28.60 -12.11
N CYS A 630 -38.99 -28.53 -11.42
CA CYS A 630 -40.23 -29.20 -11.85
C CYS A 630 -40.72 -28.67 -13.21
N GLN A 631 -40.73 -27.35 -13.41
CA GLN A 631 -41.11 -26.73 -14.67
C GLN A 631 -40.19 -27.13 -15.83
N TRP A 632 -38.88 -27.23 -15.58
CA TRP A 632 -37.91 -27.69 -16.58
C TRP A 632 -38.12 -29.16 -16.95
N LEU A 633 -38.31 -30.05 -15.97
CA LEU A 633 -38.60 -31.46 -16.20
C LEU A 633 -39.90 -31.66 -17.00
N LEU A 634 -40.94 -30.88 -16.71
CA LEU A 634 -42.18 -30.85 -17.48
C LEU A 634 -41.95 -30.38 -18.92
N GLY A 635 -41.11 -29.37 -19.14
CA GLY A 635 -40.75 -28.88 -20.47
C GLY A 635 -39.99 -29.90 -21.33
N LEU A 636 -39.13 -30.72 -20.70
CA LEU A 636 -38.47 -31.86 -21.33
C LEU A 636 -39.45 -32.98 -21.69
N MET A 637 -40.35 -33.35 -20.77
CA MET A 637 -41.34 -34.40 -21.00
C MET A 637 -42.36 -34.04 -22.10
N LEU A 638 -42.68 -32.76 -22.25
CA LEU A 638 -43.61 -32.27 -23.28
C LEU A 638 -42.96 -32.02 -24.65
N GLY A 639 -41.65 -32.25 -24.80
CA GLY A 639 -40.92 -32.05 -26.07
C GLY A 639 -40.79 -30.60 -26.52
N ILE A 640 -41.10 -29.64 -25.64
CA ILE A 640 -41.03 -28.19 -25.89
C ILE A 640 -39.60 -27.66 -25.63
N ALA A 641 -38.84 -28.32 -24.75
CA ALA A 641 -37.46 -27.99 -24.45
C ALA A 641 -36.49 -28.62 -25.47
N ARG A 642 -36.44 -28.10 -26.71
CA ARG A 642 -35.37 -28.51 -27.65
C ARG A 642 -34.04 -27.81 -27.40
N ASN A 643 -34.00 -26.68 -26.68
CA ASN A 643 -32.78 -25.90 -26.43
C ASN A 643 -32.69 -25.40 -24.98
N GLN A 644 -32.79 -26.27 -23.98
CA GLN A 644 -32.52 -25.91 -22.58
C GLN A 644 -31.51 -26.90 -22.01
N CYS A 645 -30.23 -26.65 -22.25
CA CYS A 645 -29.15 -27.38 -21.57
C CYS A 645 -28.95 -26.82 -20.16
N LEU A 646 -28.83 -27.71 -19.18
CA LEU A 646 -28.10 -27.48 -17.94
C LEU A 646 -26.97 -28.51 -17.88
N PRO A 647 -25.73 -28.13 -17.55
CA PRO A 647 -24.81 -29.03 -16.85
C PRO A 647 -25.29 -29.26 -15.41
#